data_AF-A0A9W8NGX8-F1
#
_entry.id   AF-A0A9W8NGX8-F1
#
_cell.length_a   1.000
_cell.length_b   1.000
_cell.length_c   1.000
_cell.angle_alpha   90.00
_cell.angle_beta   90.00
_cell.angle_gamma   90.00
#
_symmetry.space_group_name_H-M   'P 1'
#
loop_
_entity.id
_entity.type
_entity.pdbx_description
1 polymer ?
#
loop_
_entity_poly.entity_id
_entity_poly.type
_entity_poly.pdbx_seq_one_letter_code
_entity_poly.pdbx_strand_id
1 'polypeptide(L)'
;MLLAEFIESLKPWSNIKQSELLLAIFEASPELIARYFIHKKTFTFDPKLSATWIGYASLLYSVIKLPIPPFFGHPNRYAAVPPPTSVVLDNIIPPPMTLKAITRCLTNKSKLISFYAIRLLISALEKLDTALAMHREASTSPNSIWREATRRLVDDFYQRIPDMKDIINHYRTLADGDFLQREAASRLILLYYEVIPQLALRTKFDVSPILLTTIQKVEALNGAGEDEAISLMELEHLCTVAKYSPSMRWFGRSADLPTSPFTTLLRLYTESTTALSGNTLSQVLSYVANEYQLVESDLQSPGLDPFIGALKNADSIDSSIWSFIDNCAERCSRTPLKYLEMIEEILIKVKEANKAGVRTCPLLMSIAEQLPFLVSTSPTKQILKQLTAILRDYLRRSLDAGVNRNFLTSISGLLATAIGDKKLGSKISLSKRTSNVNGDTEMADSDPEPTLQSATQATGEAIAELSPQELEDKLAVPMLTSKENALLRWSSKPPEELVEEGHAASLILLLSSEHASIRKEALTNVLKMAAKIKESTYEENEQTWLLLMELAESAKDLIAEGPLPSILVVFACRALDVLKTPLHCLYEKVNLFLTSGPTWQPDNIPLLKAILKEGPTVDGSYYTEISWLLGFLVDSLRTPQDVALFHQHKVYERLFALVVNPYMGINLRTQVLRVLYRTTCIAGGSDTVIARFGAVSWLVAQKAMVEDDMEERLYQAMIRRLWETCDQKRVRQWSKGAIERLIQG
;
A
#
# COMPACT_ATOMS: atom_id res chain seq x y z
N MET A 1 -11.54 14.02 38.74
CA MET A 1 -10.57 13.56 39.75
C MET A 1 -11.19 12.53 40.69
N LEU A 2 -12.28 12.85 41.40
CA LEU A 2 -13.02 11.90 42.26
C LEU A 2 -13.43 10.59 41.56
N LEU A 3 -13.99 10.67 40.34
CA LEU A 3 -14.40 9.48 39.59
C LEU A 3 -13.21 8.58 39.20
N ALA A 4 -12.04 9.18 38.94
CA ALA A 4 -10.82 8.45 38.60
C ALA A 4 -10.22 7.71 39.80
N GLU A 5 -10.28 8.30 41.00
CA GLU A 5 -9.88 7.63 42.24
C GLU A 5 -10.86 6.50 42.62
N PHE A 6 -12.15 6.71 42.37
CA PHE A 6 -13.18 5.70 42.64
C PHE A 6 -12.99 4.44 41.80
N ILE A 7 -12.79 4.56 40.47
CA ILE A 7 -12.63 3.40 39.59
C ILE A 7 -11.40 2.55 39.97
N GLU A 8 -10.34 3.17 40.49
CA GLU A 8 -9.14 2.44 40.95
C GLU A 8 -9.46 1.47 42.11
N SER A 9 -10.43 1.80 42.96
CA SER A 9 -10.86 0.94 44.08
C SER A 9 -11.65 -0.32 43.68
N LEU A 10 -12.24 -0.35 42.48
CA LEU A 10 -13.09 -1.44 42.02
C LEU A 10 -12.29 -2.73 41.75
N LYS A 11 -12.91 -3.91 41.83
CA LYS A 11 -12.30 -5.20 41.45
C LYS A 11 -13.18 -5.90 40.42
N PRO A 12 -13.24 -5.36 39.19
CA PRO A 12 -14.18 -5.81 38.15
C PRO A 12 -13.98 -7.27 37.73
N TRP A 13 -12.76 -7.81 37.84
CA TRP A 13 -12.46 -9.22 37.56
C TRP A 13 -13.05 -10.21 38.59
N SER A 14 -13.55 -9.73 39.72
CA SER A 14 -14.09 -10.56 40.81
C SER A 14 -15.58 -10.36 41.07
N ASN A 15 -16.18 -9.29 40.55
CA ASN A 15 -17.59 -8.97 40.77
C ASN A 15 -18.19 -8.36 39.50
N ILE A 16 -19.21 -9.04 38.96
CA ILE A 16 -19.90 -8.66 37.71
C ILE A 16 -20.51 -7.25 37.83
N LYS A 17 -21.15 -6.90 38.95
CA LYS A 17 -21.74 -5.56 39.13
C LYS A 17 -20.69 -4.44 39.13
N GLN A 18 -19.49 -4.73 39.62
CA GLN A 18 -18.39 -3.77 39.57
C GLN A 18 -17.80 -3.66 38.15
N SER A 19 -17.83 -4.75 37.38
CA SER A 19 -17.48 -4.72 35.95
C SER A 19 -18.49 -3.89 35.16
N GLU A 20 -19.79 -4.11 35.34
CA GLU A 20 -20.86 -3.35 34.69
C GLU A 20 -20.79 -1.85 35.03
N LEU A 21 -20.60 -1.51 36.31
CA LEU A 21 -20.43 -0.13 36.74
C LEU A 21 -19.20 0.52 36.10
N LEU A 22 -18.07 -0.20 36.04
CA LEU A 22 -16.85 0.32 35.42
C LEU A 22 -17.04 0.55 33.91
N LEU A 23 -17.71 -0.37 33.22
CA LEU A 23 -18.03 -0.24 31.80
C LEU A 23 -18.95 0.95 31.53
N ALA A 24 -19.99 1.15 32.35
CA ALA A 24 -20.88 2.31 32.22
C ALA A 24 -20.14 3.65 32.44
N ILE A 25 -19.18 3.67 33.37
CA ILE A 25 -18.32 4.85 33.58
C ILE A 25 -17.43 5.10 32.35
N PHE A 26 -16.83 4.05 31.78
CA PHE A 26 -16.00 4.18 30.58
C PHE A 26 -16.78 4.57 29.34
N GLU A 27 -18.02 4.12 29.20
CA GLU A 27 -18.91 4.52 28.12
C GLU A 27 -19.24 6.02 28.21
N ALA A 28 -19.51 6.53 29.41
CA ALA A 28 -19.77 7.94 29.65
C ALA A 28 -18.52 8.82 29.58
N SER A 29 -17.33 8.27 29.88
CA SER A 29 -16.06 9.02 29.94
C SER A 29 -14.87 8.14 29.48
N PRO A 30 -14.66 7.97 28.16
CA PRO A 30 -13.66 7.06 27.60
C PRO A 30 -12.20 7.44 27.91
N GLU A 31 -11.92 8.70 28.22
CA GLU A 31 -10.60 9.15 28.65
C GLU A 31 -10.13 8.47 29.95
N LEU A 32 -11.06 7.96 30.75
CA LEU A 32 -10.76 7.24 31.98
C LEU A 32 -10.21 5.83 31.73
N ILE A 33 -10.42 5.24 30.55
CA ILE A 33 -9.90 3.91 30.20
C ILE A 33 -8.36 3.92 30.28
N ALA A 34 -7.73 4.88 29.60
CA ALA A 34 -6.28 5.03 29.59
C ALA A 34 -5.75 5.23 31.02
N ARG A 35 -6.36 6.15 31.77
CA ARG A 35 -5.96 6.43 33.15
C ARG A 35 -6.08 5.20 34.05
N TYR A 36 -7.19 4.47 33.98
CA TYR A 36 -7.44 3.29 34.80
C TYR A 36 -6.34 2.24 34.62
N PHE A 37 -6.03 1.87 33.38
CA PHE A 37 -5.07 0.81 33.10
C PHE A 37 -3.61 1.22 33.31
N ILE A 38 -3.29 2.52 33.22
CA ILE A 38 -1.95 3.04 33.55
C ILE A 38 -1.68 2.93 35.06
N HIS A 39 -2.66 3.29 35.90
CA HIS A 39 -2.50 3.37 37.35
C HIS A 39 -2.71 2.01 38.02
N LYS A 40 -3.63 1.20 37.50
CA LYS A 40 -3.99 -0.09 38.09
C LYS A 40 -3.12 -1.23 37.57
N LYS A 41 -1.88 -1.29 38.07
CA LYS A 41 -0.89 -2.35 37.73
C LYS A 41 -1.07 -3.66 38.50
N THR A 42 -2.19 -3.84 39.20
CA THR A 42 -2.41 -4.95 40.14
C THR A 42 -2.54 -6.31 39.44
N PHE A 43 -2.87 -6.34 38.14
CA PHE A 43 -3.05 -7.58 37.38
C PHE A 43 -2.38 -7.49 36.01
N THR A 44 -1.48 -8.44 35.73
CA THR A 44 -0.84 -8.59 34.42
C THR A 44 -1.64 -9.54 33.55
N PHE A 45 -1.77 -9.24 32.26
CA PHE A 45 -2.48 -10.10 31.29
C PHE A 45 -1.61 -11.28 30.84
N ASP A 46 -1.05 -12.05 31.77
CA ASP A 46 -0.22 -13.23 31.45
C ASP A 46 -1.11 -14.48 31.33
N PRO A 47 -0.94 -15.34 30.31
CA PRO A 47 -1.90 -16.40 30.02
C PRO A 47 -1.84 -17.53 31.04
N LYS A 48 -2.84 -17.54 31.93
CA LYS A 48 -3.08 -18.62 32.88
C LYS A 48 -4.58 -18.88 32.93
N LEU A 49 -5.02 -20.10 32.61
CA LEU A 49 -6.43 -20.44 32.58
C LEU A 49 -7.03 -20.53 34.00
N SER A 50 -7.26 -19.38 34.63
CA SER A 50 -7.94 -19.22 35.92
C SER A 50 -9.22 -18.41 35.75
N ALA A 51 -10.18 -18.57 36.67
CA ALA A 51 -11.40 -17.77 36.68
C ALA A 51 -11.11 -16.25 36.72
N THR A 52 -10.05 -15.86 37.43
CA THR A 52 -9.59 -14.47 37.49
C THR A 52 -9.05 -13.95 36.16
N TRP A 53 -8.28 -14.77 35.43
CA TRP A 53 -7.79 -14.39 34.11
C TRP A 53 -8.91 -14.33 33.08
N ILE A 54 -9.84 -15.29 33.09
CA ILE A 54 -11.02 -15.27 32.21
C ILE A 54 -11.88 -14.03 32.47
N GLY A 55 -12.14 -13.71 33.75
CA GLY A 55 -12.88 -12.51 34.13
C GLY A 55 -12.16 -11.23 33.68
N TYR A 56 -10.83 -11.18 33.78
CA TYR A 56 -10.05 -10.05 33.30
C TYR A 56 -9.99 -9.95 31.77
N ALA A 57 -9.86 -11.07 31.05
CA ALA A 57 -9.92 -11.13 29.59
C ALA A 57 -11.29 -10.68 29.06
N SER A 58 -12.37 -11.10 29.74
CA SER A 58 -13.74 -10.67 29.43
C SER A 58 -13.95 -9.17 29.68
N LEU A 59 -13.38 -8.63 30.76
CA LEU A 59 -13.37 -7.20 31.00
C LEU A 59 -12.64 -6.45 29.88
N LEU A 60 -11.42 -6.86 29.52
CA LEU A 60 -10.66 -6.23 28.43
C LEU A 60 -11.43 -6.27 27.12
N TYR A 61 -12.05 -7.41 26.79
CA TYR A 61 -12.88 -7.55 25.60
C TYR A 61 -14.06 -6.58 25.61
N SER A 62 -14.74 -6.46 26.74
CA SER A 62 -15.87 -5.54 26.91
C SER A 62 -15.44 -4.08 26.80
N VAL A 63 -14.28 -3.71 27.36
CA VAL A 63 -13.71 -2.35 27.26
C VAL A 63 -13.35 -2.00 25.82
N ILE A 64 -12.70 -2.92 25.09
CA ILE A 64 -12.34 -2.69 23.69
C ILE A 64 -13.61 -2.53 22.85
N LYS A 65 -14.65 -3.32 23.10
CA LYS A 65 -15.94 -3.20 22.41
C LYS A 65 -16.71 -1.91 22.66
N LEU A 66 -16.36 -1.11 23.68
CA LEU A 66 -17.01 0.18 23.87
C LEU A 66 -16.76 1.08 22.64
N PRO A 67 -17.81 1.72 22.10
CA PRO A 67 -17.68 2.56 20.92
C PRO A 67 -16.83 3.80 21.22
N ILE A 68 -16.13 4.30 20.21
CA ILE A 68 -15.51 5.62 20.29
C ILE A 68 -16.64 6.66 20.13
N PRO A 69 -16.82 7.61 21.06
CA PRO A 69 -17.87 8.60 20.93
C PRO A 69 -17.71 9.43 19.65
N PRO A 70 -18.80 9.85 18.99
CA PRO A 70 -18.73 10.67 17.80
C PRO A 70 -17.91 11.94 18.06
N PHE A 71 -17.16 12.38 17.06
CA PHE A 71 -16.23 13.51 17.16
C PHE A 71 -15.22 13.42 18.32
N PHE A 72 -14.89 12.21 18.79
CA PHE A 72 -14.05 11.95 19.96
C PHE A 72 -14.57 12.61 21.25
N GLY A 73 -15.90 12.71 21.39
CA GLY A 73 -16.56 13.27 22.57
C GLY A 73 -16.84 14.77 22.50
N HIS A 74 -16.59 15.42 21.37
CA HIS A 74 -17.03 16.80 21.15
C HIS A 74 -18.50 16.87 20.70
N PRO A 75 -19.26 17.90 21.14
CA PRO A 75 -20.72 17.90 21.03
C PRO A 75 -21.26 17.85 19.60
N ASN A 76 -20.74 18.67 18.68
CA ASN A 76 -21.32 18.83 17.33
C ASN A 76 -20.30 18.82 16.18
N ARG A 77 -18.99 18.80 16.44
CA ARG A 77 -17.94 18.83 15.42
C ARG A 77 -16.60 18.36 15.98
N TYR A 78 -15.70 17.93 15.10
CA TYR A 78 -14.31 17.66 15.46
C TYR A 78 -13.64 18.92 16.06
N ALA A 79 -12.80 18.71 17.07
CA ALA A 79 -11.99 19.77 17.64
C ALA A 79 -10.93 20.28 16.66
N ALA A 80 -10.35 21.45 16.94
CA ALA A 80 -9.24 21.98 16.14
C ALA A 80 -7.98 21.09 16.23
N VAL A 81 -7.81 20.38 17.35
CA VAL A 81 -6.66 19.51 17.64
C VAL A 81 -7.18 18.12 18.02
N PRO A 82 -6.59 17.04 17.48
CA PRO A 82 -6.96 15.69 17.87
C PRO A 82 -6.73 15.41 19.37
N PRO A 83 -7.50 14.49 19.97
CA PRO A 83 -7.18 13.99 21.30
C PRO A 83 -5.75 13.39 21.32
N PRO A 84 -5.09 13.35 22.48
CA PRO A 84 -3.75 12.77 22.59
C PRO A 84 -3.71 11.32 22.05
N THR A 85 -2.79 11.05 21.13
CA THR A 85 -2.64 9.73 20.48
C THR A 85 -2.52 8.59 21.49
N SER A 86 -1.82 8.82 22.61
CA SER A 86 -1.68 7.82 23.67
C SER A 86 -3.02 7.43 24.31
N VAL A 87 -3.92 8.38 24.52
CA VAL A 87 -5.25 8.14 25.11
C VAL A 87 -6.15 7.38 24.14
N VAL A 88 -6.10 7.74 22.84
CA VAL A 88 -6.83 7.02 21.79
C VAL A 88 -6.29 5.61 21.63
N LEU A 89 -4.97 5.45 21.61
CA LEU A 89 -4.30 4.15 21.51
C LEU A 89 -4.66 3.25 22.69
N ASP A 90 -4.60 3.75 23.92
CA ASP A 90 -4.95 2.98 25.13
C ASP A 90 -6.46 2.63 25.19
N ASN A 91 -7.31 3.36 24.46
CA ASN A 91 -8.73 3.02 24.27
C ASN A 91 -8.94 1.89 23.25
N ILE A 92 -8.06 1.80 22.25
CA ILE A 92 -8.10 0.79 21.18
C ILE A 92 -7.43 -0.51 21.66
N ILE A 93 -6.21 -0.40 22.18
CA ILE A 93 -5.40 -1.50 22.72
C ILE A 93 -4.92 -1.15 24.14
N PRO A 94 -5.70 -1.53 25.16
CA PRO A 94 -5.39 -1.20 26.55
C PRO A 94 -3.98 -1.63 26.98
N PRO A 95 -3.28 -0.86 27.84
CA PRO A 95 -1.91 -1.15 28.28
C PRO A 95 -1.59 -2.58 28.75
N PRO A 96 -2.52 -3.34 29.39
CA PRO A 96 -2.27 -4.73 29.75
C PRO A 96 -2.01 -5.65 28.54
N MET A 97 -2.54 -5.31 27.37
CA MET A 97 -2.35 -6.02 26.11
C MET A 97 -1.00 -5.68 25.47
N THR A 98 0.07 -6.01 26.17
CA THR A 98 1.43 -5.86 25.62
C THR A 98 1.68 -6.89 24.53
N LEU A 99 2.55 -6.57 23.56
CA LEU A 99 3.01 -7.50 22.54
C LEU A 99 3.41 -8.86 23.12
N LYS A 100 4.23 -8.86 24.19
CA LYS A 100 4.68 -10.07 24.89
C LYS A 100 3.52 -10.90 25.45
N ALA A 101 2.51 -10.25 26.05
CA ALA A 101 1.34 -10.93 26.59
C ALA A 101 0.51 -11.58 25.48
N ILE A 102 0.26 -10.87 24.38
CA ILE A 102 -0.52 -11.37 23.24
C ILE A 102 0.22 -12.54 22.57
N THR A 103 1.52 -12.41 22.29
CA THR A 103 2.32 -13.50 21.68
C THR A 103 2.34 -14.75 22.57
N ARG A 104 2.43 -14.59 23.89
CA ARG A 104 2.31 -15.71 24.84
C ARG A 104 0.92 -16.35 24.83
N CYS A 105 -0.14 -15.57 24.63
CA CYS A 105 -1.50 -16.11 24.52
C CYS A 105 -1.68 -16.92 23.22
N LEU A 106 -1.15 -16.43 22.09
CA LEU A 106 -1.21 -17.11 20.79
C LEU A 106 -0.41 -18.43 20.75
N THR A 107 0.72 -18.48 21.46
CA THR A 107 1.59 -19.68 21.56
C THR A 107 1.20 -20.63 22.70
N ASN A 108 0.15 -20.31 23.47
CA ASN A 108 -0.29 -21.14 24.58
C ASN A 108 -0.90 -22.46 24.09
N LYS A 109 -0.72 -23.54 24.87
CA LYS A 109 -1.33 -24.85 24.59
C LYS A 109 -2.87 -24.82 24.67
N SER A 110 -3.43 -23.89 25.44
CA SER A 110 -4.88 -23.75 25.58
C SER A 110 -5.48 -23.02 24.39
N LYS A 111 -6.28 -23.76 23.60
CA LYS A 111 -7.09 -23.24 22.50
C LYS A 111 -8.00 -22.08 22.90
N LEU A 112 -8.51 -22.08 24.13
CA LEU A 112 -9.39 -20.99 24.61
C LEU A 112 -8.61 -19.69 24.81
N ILE A 113 -7.39 -19.77 25.33
CA ILE A 113 -6.53 -18.60 25.55
C ILE A 113 -6.14 -17.95 24.21
N SER A 114 -5.73 -18.75 23.23
CA SER A 114 -5.41 -18.24 21.89
C SER A 114 -6.62 -17.63 21.20
N PHE A 115 -7.81 -18.25 21.36
CA PHE A 115 -9.05 -17.72 20.83
C PHE A 115 -9.42 -16.35 21.43
N TYR A 116 -9.27 -16.16 22.75
CA TYR A 116 -9.47 -14.85 23.38
C TYR A 116 -8.50 -13.80 22.83
N ALA A 117 -7.22 -14.15 22.64
CA ALA A 117 -6.24 -13.22 22.06
C ALA A 117 -6.60 -12.82 20.62
N ILE A 118 -7.01 -13.76 19.78
CA ILE A 118 -7.49 -13.48 18.42
C ILE A 118 -8.70 -12.54 18.47
N ARG A 119 -9.70 -12.82 19.31
CA ARG A 119 -10.92 -11.99 19.40
C ARG A 119 -10.63 -10.58 19.92
N LEU A 120 -9.69 -10.44 20.85
CA LEU A 120 -9.22 -9.13 21.33
C LEU A 120 -8.53 -8.34 20.21
N LEU A 121 -7.67 -8.98 19.41
CA LEU A 121 -7.00 -8.34 18.28
C LEU A 121 -7.98 -7.93 17.17
N ILE A 122 -8.97 -8.77 16.85
CA ILE A 122 -10.04 -8.43 15.89
C ILE A 122 -10.75 -7.15 16.34
N SER A 123 -11.26 -7.13 17.57
CA SER A 123 -11.99 -5.97 18.09
C SER A 123 -11.10 -4.73 18.20
N ALA A 124 -9.81 -4.88 18.49
CA ALA A 124 -8.87 -3.76 18.50
C ALA A 124 -8.63 -3.20 17.08
N LEU A 125 -8.50 -4.05 16.05
CA LEU A 125 -8.33 -3.61 14.66
C LEU A 125 -9.59 -2.95 14.10
N GLU A 126 -10.78 -3.48 14.40
CA GLU A 126 -12.05 -2.86 14.00
C GLU A 126 -12.24 -1.48 14.65
N LYS A 127 -11.85 -1.35 15.92
CA LYS A 127 -11.88 -0.08 16.63
C LYS A 127 -10.82 0.89 16.13
N LEU A 128 -9.64 0.39 15.74
CA LEU A 128 -8.62 1.20 15.07
C LEU A 128 -9.16 1.74 13.75
N ASP A 129 -9.77 0.91 12.91
CA ASP A 129 -10.34 1.34 11.63
C ASP A 129 -11.39 2.45 11.82
N THR A 130 -12.27 2.29 12.81
CA THR A 130 -13.23 3.33 13.20
C THR A 130 -12.54 4.63 13.61
N ALA A 131 -11.48 4.54 14.43
CA ALA A 131 -10.70 5.71 14.83
C ALA A 131 -10.02 6.38 13.62
N LEU A 132 -9.46 5.60 12.70
CA LEU A 132 -8.82 6.11 11.48
C LEU A 132 -9.83 6.79 10.56
N ALA A 133 -11.04 6.23 10.41
CA ALA A 133 -12.13 6.85 9.65
C ALA A 133 -12.50 8.22 10.23
N MET A 134 -12.67 8.33 11.55
CA MET A 134 -12.96 9.60 12.21
C MET A 134 -11.83 10.62 12.06
N HIS A 135 -10.56 10.19 12.09
CA HIS A 135 -9.43 11.09 11.81
C HIS A 135 -9.41 11.56 10.35
N ARG A 136 -9.79 10.70 9.39
CA ARG A 136 -9.90 11.05 7.97
C ARG A 136 -11.02 12.07 7.74
N GLU A 137 -12.18 11.88 8.36
CA GLU A 137 -13.30 12.84 8.31
C GLU A 137 -12.92 14.20 8.91
N ALA A 138 -12.16 14.20 10.01
CA ALA A 138 -11.66 15.43 10.63
C ALA A 138 -10.57 16.12 9.80
N SER A 139 -9.95 15.42 8.85
CA SER A 139 -8.88 15.95 8.00
C SER A 139 -9.46 16.67 6.76
N THR A 140 -9.68 17.97 6.88
CA THR A 140 -10.14 18.82 5.76
C THR A 140 -9.04 19.18 4.76
N SER A 141 -7.76 19.04 5.15
CA SER A 141 -6.60 19.34 4.31
C SER A 141 -5.52 18.25 4.41
N PRO A 142 -4.68 18.08 3.37
CA PRO A 142 -3.69 17.03 3.34
C PRO A 142 -2.53 17.17 4.34
N ASN A 143 -2.34 18.36 4.93
CA ASN A 143 -1.33 18.66 5.95
C ASN A 143 -1.93 18.90 7.35
N SER A 144 -3.14 18.40 7.61
CA SER A 144 -3.80 18.55 8.91
C SER A 144 -3.05 17.83 10.05
N ILE A 145 -3.05 18.43 11.24
CA ILE A 145 -2.57 17.84 12.50
C ILE A 145 -3.23 16.48 12.76
N TRP A 146 -4.47 16.30 12.30
CA TRP A 146 -5.22 15.04 12.37
C TRP A 146 -4.56 13.91 11.56
N ARG A 147 -3.93 14.22 10.41
CA ARG A 147 -3.22 13.22 9.58
C ARG A 147 -1.91 12.79 10.23
N GLU A 148 -1.20 13.73 10.84
CA GLU A 148 0.00 13.41 11.62
C GLU A 148 -0.34 12.54 12.85
N ALA A 149 -1.42 12.87 13.56
CA ALA A 149 -1.93 12.04 14.65
C ALA A 149 -2.35 10.64 14.17
N THR A 150 -2.91 10.53 12.96
CA THR A 150 -3.25 9.25 12.32
C THR A 150 -2.00 8.40 12.10
N ARG A 151 -0.93 8.97 11.53
CA ARG A 151 0.33 8.25 11.30
C ARG A 151 0.93 7.74 12.61
N ARG A 152 1.03 8.62 13.62
CA ARG A 152 1.52 8.25 14.96
C ARG A 152 0.67 7.17 15.61
N LEU A 153 -0.65 7.25 15.48
CA LEU A 153 -1.56 6.23 16.02
C LEU A 153 -1.28 4.85 15.41
N VAL A 154 -1.09 4.81 14.09
CA VAL A 154 -0.75 3.58 13.37
C VAL A 154 0.63 3.06 13.76
N ASP A 155 1.64 3.94 13.83
CA ASP A 155 3.01 3.57 14.20
C ASP A 155 3.10 3.05 15.65
N ASP A 156 2.43 3.70 16.60
CA ASP A 156 2.38 3.26 17.99
C ASP A 156 1.56 1.96 18.15
N PHE A 157 0.52 1.77 17.34
CA PHE A 157 -0.24 0.52 17.31
C PHE A 157 0.62 -0.64 16.80
N TYR A 158 1.49 -0.43 15.80
CA TYR A 158 2.43 -1.44 15.30
C TYR A 158 3.35 -1.98 16.40
N GLN A 159 3.76 -1.15 17.35
CA GLN A 159 4.64 -1.57 18.44
C GLN A 159 3.94 -2.49 19.46
N ARG A 160 2.60 -2.57 19.46
CA ARG A 160 1.81 -3.32 20.46
C ARG A 160 1.19 -4.61 19.92
N ILE A 161 1.16 -4.83 18.60
CA ILE A 161 0.54 -6.00 17.97
C ILE A 161 1.56 -7.03 17.45
N PRO A 162 1.22 -8.33 17.41
CA PRO A 162 2.07 -9.34 16.79
C PRO A 162 2.25 -9.13 15.28
N ASP A 163 3.37 -9.62 14.76
CA ASP A 163 3.62 -9.67 13.32
C ASP A 163 2.66 -10.66 12.65
N MET A 164 2.31 -10.39 11.39
CA MET A 164 1.45 -11.22 10.56
C MET A 164 1.98 -12.65 10.44
N LYS A 165 3.30 -12.83 10.48
CA LYS A 165 3.94 -14.16 10.49
C LYS A 165 3.48 -15.03 11.66
N ASP A 166 3.33 -14.45 12.85
CA ASP A 166 2.91 -15.19 14.05
C ASP A 166 1.45 -15.60 13.95
N ILE A 167 0.59 -14.73 13.39
CA ILE A 167 -0.83 -15.00 13.15
C ILE A 167 -0.99 -16.11 12.11
N ILE A 168 -0.26 -16.04 10.99
CA ILE A 168 -0.27 -17.06 9.95
C ILE A 168 0.21 -18.41 10.49
N ASN A 169 1.28 -18.41 11.29
CA ASN A 169 1.80 -19.63 11.91
C ASN A 169 0.77 -20.23 12.86
N HIS A 170 0.12 -19.41 13.69
CA HIS A 170 -0.96 -19.88 14.56
C HIS A 170 -2.10 -20.50 13.75
N TYR A 171 -2.58 -19.81 12.72
CA TYR A 171 -3.64 -20.32 11.84
C TYR A 171 -3.28 -21.67 11.18
N ARG A 172 -2.02 -21.85 10.75
CA ARG A 172 -1.54 -23.13 10.18
C ARG A 172 -1.48 -24.27 11.20
N THR A 173 -1.35 -23.97 12.49
CA THR A 173 -1.33 -25.00 13.55
C THR A 173 -2.72 -25.45 13.99
N LEU A 174 -3.79 -24.75 13.59
CA LEU A 174 -5.16 -25.10 13.95
C LEU A 174 -5.60 -26.37 13.21
N ALA A 175 -6.24 -27.28 13.94
CA ALA A 175 -6.75 -28.52 13.35
C ALA A 175 -7.98 -28.22 12.46
N ASP A 176 -8.23 -29.10 11.49
CA ASP A 176 -9.32 -28.90 10.52
C ASP A 176 -10.72 -28.89 11.14
N GLY A 177 -10.90 -29.50 12.33
CA GLY A 177 -12.15 -29.48 13.08
C GLY A 177 -12.34 -28.28 14.01
N ASP A 178 -11.39 -27.33 14.07
CA ASP A 178 -11.49 -26.13 14.91
C ASP A 178 -12.19 -24.96 14.18
N PHE A 179 -13.40 -25.20 13.64
CA PHE A 179 -14.12 -24.27 12.75
C PHE A 179 -14.14 -22.81 13.25
N LEU A 180 -14.56 -22.60 14.51
CA LEU A 180 -14.68 -21.27 15.10
C LEU A 180 -13.32 -20.54 15.23
N GLN A 181 -12.24 -21.27 15.52
CA GLN A 181 -10.92 -20.65 15.67
C GLN A 181 -10.30 -20.32 14.32
N ARG A 182 -10.52 -21.19 13.34
CA ARG A 182 -10.07 -20.99 11.97
C ARG A 182 -10.78 -19.80 11.33
N GLU A 183 -12.10 -19.69 11.50
CA GLU A 183 -12.87 -18.53 11.07
C GLU A 183 -12.32 -17.25 11.70
N ALA A 184 -12.19 -17.20 13.04
CA ALA A 184 -11.71 -16.01 13.71
C ALA A 184 -10.27 -15.64 13.30
N ALA A 185 -9.38 -16.61 13.16
CA ALA A 185 -8.01 -16.36 12.70
C ALA A 185 -7.96 -15.91 11.23
N SER A 186 -8.82 -16.44 10.35
CA SER A 186 -8.95 -15.98 8.97
C SER A 186 -9.51 -14.55 8.88
N ARG A 187 -10.47 -14.18 9.74
CA ARG A 187 -10.98 -12.81 9.88
C ARG A 187 -9.89 -11.86 10.35
N LEU A 188 -9.07 -12.29 11.31
CA LEU A 188 -7.94 -11.50 11.79
C LEU A 188 -6.93 -11.26 10.66
N ILE A 189 -6.57 -12.29 9.90
CA ILE A 189 -5.70 -12.17 8.71
C ILE A 189 -6.29 -11.16 7.72
N LEU A 190 -7.59 -11.22 7.44
CA LEU A 190 -8.27 -10.27 6.56
C LEU A 190 -8.16 -8.82 7.08
N LEU A 191 -8.42 -8.59 8.37
CA LEU A 191 -8.32 -7.26 8.98
C LEU A 191 -6.90 -6.68 8.93
N TYR A 192 -5.86 -7.52 8.98
CA TYR A 192 -4.49 -7.07 8.76
C TYR A 192 -4.31 -6.50 7.33
N TYR A 193 -4.92 -7.10 6.31
CA TYR A 193 -4.87 -6.58 4.94
C TYR A 193 -5.76 -5.34 4.74
N GLU A 194 -6.93 -5.28 5.38
CA GLU A 194 -7.88 -4.16 5.23
C GLU A 194 -7.45 -2.89 5.99
N VAL A 195 -7.04 -3.05 7.27
CA VAL A 195 -6.78 -1.92 8.17
C VAL A 195 -5.31 -1.50 8.14
N ILE A 196 -4.39 -2.46 8.04
CA ILE A 196 -2.93 -2.23 8.12
C ILE A 196 -2.12 -2.95 7.02
N PRO A 197 -2.40 -2.69 5.73
CA PRO A 197 -1.82 -3.42 4.60
C PRO A 197 -0.29 -3.37 4.55
N GLN A 198 0.33 -2.32 5.11
CA GLN A 198 1.78 -2.15 5.13
C GLN A 198 2.50 -3.27 5.90
N LEU A 199 1.89 -3.80 6.97
CA LEU A 199 2.46 -4.91 7.75
C LEU A 199 2.15 -6.25 7.07
N ALA A 200 0.93 -6.40 6.54
CA ALA A 200 0.49 -7.61 5.87
C ALA A 200 1.37 -7.93 4.62
N LEU A 201 1.65 -6.93 3.79
CA LEU A 201 2.41 -7.09 2.54
C LEU A 201 3.92 -7.36 2.74
N ARG A 202 4.48 -7.08 3.93
CA ARG A 202 5.87 -7.45 4.26
C ARG A 202 6.05 -8.96 4.40
N THR A 203 4.98 -9.67 4.77
CA THR A 203 5.03 -11.12 5.00
C THR A 203 4.57 -11.87 3.75
N LYS A 204 5.39 -12.80 3.26
CA LYS A 204 4.99 -13.70 2.17
C LYS A 204 3.96 -14.71 2.67
N PHE A 205 2.70 -14.53 2.28
CA PHE A 205 1.61 -15.46 2.60
C PHE A 205 1.02 -16.07 1.33
N ASP A 206 1.38 -17.32 1.06
CA ASP A 206 0.73 -18.11 0.00
C ASP A 206 -0.60 -18.67 0.53
N VAL A 207 -1.70 -18.10 0.04
CA VAL A 207 -3.08 -18.46 0.40
C VAL A 207 -3.55 -19.69 -0.37
N SER A 208 -2.92 -19.99 -1.51
CA SER A 208 -3.35 -21.02 -2.47
C SER A 208 -3.63 -22.40 -1.85
N PRO A 209 -2.71 -23.01 -1.06
CA PRO A 209 -2.95 -24.34 -0.51
C PRO A 209 -4.08 -24.35 0.52
N ILE A 210 -4.17 -23.30 1.34
CA ILE A 210 -5.18 -23.18 2.38
C ILE A 210 -6.56 -23.03 1.74
N LEU A 211 -6.68 -22.14 0.76
CA LEU A 211 -7.94 -21.88 0.06
C LEU A 211 -8.49 -23.18 -0.55
N LEU A 212 -7.62 -23.96 -1.21
CA LEU A 212 -7.99 -25.25 -1.78
C LEU A 212 -8.46 -26.26 -0.72
N THR A 213 -7.77 -26.36 0.41
CA THR A 213 -8.22 -27.26 1.50
C THR A 213 -9.56 -26.82 2.09
N THR A 214 -9.82 -25.51 2.20
CA THR A 214 -11.09 -24.99 2.73
C THR A 214 -12.23 -25.24 1.75
N ILE A 215 -12.02 -25.11 0.44
CA ILE A 215 -13.04 -25.45 -0.56
C ILE A 215 -13.41 -26.94 -0.47
N GLN A 216 -12.42 -27.85 -0.41
CA GLN A 216 -12.69 -29.29 -0.26
C GLN A 216 -13.47 -29.61 1.01
N LYS A 217 -13.20 -28.91 2.12
CA LYS A 217 -13.94 -29.09 3.37
C LYS A 217 -15.39 -28.66 3.24
N VAL A 218 -15.64 -27.51 2.62
CA VAL A 218 -17.01 -27.02 2.35
C VAL A 218 -17.77 -28.02 1.48
N GLU A 219 -17.15 -28.54 0.43
CA GLU A 219 -17.74 -29.58 -0.42
C GLU A 219 -18.02 -30.90 0.32
N ALA A 220 -17.21 -31.23 1.34
CA ALA A 220 -17.37 -32.45 2.14
C ALA A 220 -18.46 -32.34 3.23
N LEU A 221 -18.77 -31.11 3.70
CA LEU A 221 -19.67 -30.86 4.84
C LEU A 221 -21.16 -30.93 4.52
N ASN A 222 -21.55 -30.98 3.23
CA ASN A 222 -22.91 -31.18 2.67
C ASN A 222 -24.04 -31.43 3.70
N GLY A 223 -24.50 -30.39 4.43
CA GLY A 223 -25.66 -30.46 5.34
C GLY A 223 -25.40 -30.35 6.85
N ALA A 224 -24.18 -30.06 7.31
CA ALA A 224 -23.89 -29.74 8.72
C ALA A 224 -24.10 -28.24 9.00
N GLY A 225 -25.37 -27.81 9.16
CA GLY A 225 -25.80 -26.41 9.04
C GLY A 225 -24.98 -25.32 9.74
N GLU A 226 -24.50 -25.51 10.98
CA GLU A 226 -23.70 -24.49 11.69
C GLU A 226 -22.20 -24.51 11.30
N ASP A 227 -21.61 -25.70 11.21
CA ASP A 227 -20.20 -25.87 10.85
C ASP A 227 -19.93 -25.51 9.38
N GLU A 228 -20.90 -25.80 8.50
CA GLU A 228 -20.90 -25.37 7.10
C GLU A 228 -20.90 -23.84 7.02
N ALA A 229 -21.80 -23.16 7.74
CA ALA A 229 -21.87 -21.70 7.73
C ALA A 229 -20.56 -21.04 8.20
N ILE A 230 -19.92 -21.56 9.26
CA ILE A 230 -18.64 -21.05 9.76
C ILE A 230 -17.50 -21.30 8.75
N SER A 231 -17.48 -22.47 8.11
CA SER A 231 -16.48 -22.80 7.07
C SER A 231 -16.66 -21.94 5.82
N LEU A 232 -17.90 -21.55 5.49
CA LEU A 232 -18.20 -20.60 4.42
C LEU A 232 -17.68 -19.20 4.73
N MET A 233 -17.80 -18.74 5.99
CA MET A 233 -17.21 -17.46 6.41
C MET A 233 -15.67 -17.50 6.34
N GLU A 234 -15.04 -18.60 6.75
CA GLU A 234 -13.59 -18.81 6.57
C GLU A 234 -13.20 -18.70 5.09
N LEU A 235 -13.96 -19.36 4.21
CA LEU A 235 -13.72 -19.32 2.77
C LEU A 235 -13.84 -17.89 2.21
N GLU A 236 -14.86 -17.14 2.62
CA GLU A 236 -15.07 -15.75 2.20
C GLU A 236 -13.90 -14.84 2.60
N HIS A 237 -13.41 -14.97 3.83
CA HIS A 237 -12.24 -14.23 4.30
C HIS A 237 -11.01 -14.57 3.46
N LEU A 238 -10.73 -15.86 3.22
CA LEU A 238 -9.58 -16.29 2.43
C LEU A 238 -9.65 -15.85 0.96
N CYS A 239 -10.84 -15.90 0.35
CA CYS A 239 -11.06 -15.39 -1.00
C CYS A 239 -10.76 -13.90 -1.11
N THR A 240 -11.13 -13.11 -0.09
CA THR A 240 -10.85 -11.68 -0.05
C THR A 240 -9.36 -11.42 0.19
N VAL A 241 -8.72 -12.16 1.10
CA VAL A 241 -7.26 -12.10 1.32
C VAL A 241 -6.48 -12.45 0.04
N ALA A 242 -6.96 -13.42 -0.73
CA ALA A 242 -6.32 -13.82 -1.98
C ALA A 242 -6.31 -12.71 -3.04
N LYS A 243 -7.23 -11.72 -2.98
CA LYS A 243 -7.19 -10.52 -3.84
C LYS A 243 -5.98 -9.63 -3.53
N TYR A 244 -5.64 -9.50 -2.25
CA TYR A 244 -4.56 -8.63 -1.78
C TYR A 244 -3.18 -9.31 -1.77
N SER A 245 -3.11 -10.64 -1.75
CA SER A 245 -1.83 -11.36 -1.64
C SER A 245 -1.08 -11.42 -2.98
N PRO A 246 0.14 -10.85 -3.08
CA PRO A 246 0.96 -10.93 -4.29
C PRO A 246 1.56 -12.33 -4.53
N SER A 247 1.52 -13.22 -3.53
CA SER A 247 2.05 -14.59 -3.64
C SER A 247 1.00 -15.59 -4.14
N MET A 248 -0.23 -15.15 -4.40
CA MET A 248 -1.34 -16.00 -4.80
C MET A 248 -1.13 -16.60 -6.20
N ARG A 249 -1.38 -17.91 -6.34
CA ARG A 249 -1.26 -18.63 -7.62
C ARG A 249 -2.62 -19.10 -8.10
N TRP A 250 -3.43 -18.17 -8.64
CA TRP A 250 -4.80 -18.44 -9.09
C TRP A 250 -4.94 -19.59 -10.09
N PHE A 251 -3.97 -19.74 -11.00
CA PHE A 251 -3.97 -20.75 -12.06
C PHE A 251 -2.95 -21.88 -11.83
N GLY A 252 -2.27 -21.91 -10.68
CA GLY A 252 -1.29 -22.94 -10.36
C GLY A 252 -1.95 -24.21 -9.82
N ARG A 253 -1.62 -25.37 -10.39
CA ARG A 253 -2.07 -26.67 -9.86
C ARG A 253 -1.22 -27.09 -8.67
N SER A 254 -1.88 -27.58 -7.62
CA SER A 254 -1.22 -28.33 -6.54
C SER A 254 -1.19 -29.82 -6.89
N ALA A 255 -0.24 -30.57 -6.33
CA ALA A 255 -0.07 -32.00 -6.61
C ALA A 255 -1.32 -32.84 -6.24
N ASP A 256 -2.12 -32.35 -5.28
CA ASP A 256 -3.27 -33.07 -4.73
C ASP A 256 -4.60 -32.77 -5.43
N LEU A 257 -4.65 -31.80 -6.36
CA LEU A 257 -5.89 -31.34 -6.98
C LEU A 257 -5.79 -31.26 -8.52
N PRO A 258 -6.83 -31.74 -9.24
CA PRO A 258 -6.81 -31.78 -10.70
C PRO A 258 -6.99 -30.41 -11.37
N THR A 259 -7.47 -29.40 -10.63
CA THR A 259 -7.81 -28.06 -11.15
C THR A 259 -7.18 -26.96 -10.30
N SER A 260 -6.94 -25.78 -10.90
CA SER A 260 -6.42 -24.61 -10.19
C SER A 260 -7.44 -23.97 -9.25
N PRO A 261 -7.02 -23.15 -8.26
CA PRO A 261 -7.92 -22.41 -7.38
C PRO A 261 -9.02 -21.63 -8.09
N PHE A 262 -8.70 -20.99 -9.22
CA PHE A 262 -9.68 -20.26 -10.02
C PHE A 262 -10.78 -21.18 -10.57
N THR A 263 -10.41 -22.32 -11.16
CA THR A 263 -11.37 -23.26 -11.73
C THR A 263 -12.17 -23.98 -10.65
N THR A 264 -11.56 -24.27 -9.50
CA THR A 264 -12.28 -24.86 -8.36
C THR A 264 -13.32 -23.89 -7.79
N LEU A 265 -13.01 -22.60 -7.66
CA LEU A 265 -14.00 -21.58 -7.26
C LEU A 265 -15.10 -21.40 -8.31
N LEU A 266 -14.73 -21.42 -9.60
CA LEU A 266 -15.70 -21.36 -10.69
C LEU A 266 -16.65 -22.56 -10.64
N ARG A 267 -16.11 -23.76 -10.41
CA ARG A 267 -16.87 -25.00 -10.23
C ARG A 267 -17.82 -24.89 -9.05
N LEU A 268 -17.33 -24.47 -7.88
CA LEU A 268 -18.15 -24.24 -6.69
C LEU A 268 -19.30 -23.25 -6.97
N TYR A 269 -19.02 -22.15 -7.67
CA TYR A 269 -20.04 -21.15 -8.02
C TYR A 269 -21.10 -21.67 -9.02
N THR A 270 -20.77 -22.70 -9.81
CA THR A 270 -21.68 -23.31 -10.79
C THR A 270 -22.44 -24.53 -10.26
N GLU A 271 -21.82 -25.37 -9.43
CA GLU A 271 -22.37 -26.65 -8.95
C GLU A 271 -23.13 -26.50 -7.62
N SER A 272 -22.63 -25.68 -6.70
CA SER A 272 -23.23 -25.44 -5.40
C SER A 272 -23.70 -24.00 -5.30
N THR A 273 -25.01 -23.76 -5.46
CA THR A 273 -25.61 -22.51 -4.98
C THR A 273 -25.85 -22.65 -3.47
N THR A 274 -24.80 -22.98 -2.70
CA THR A 274 -24.85 -22.86 -1.24
C THR A 274 -25.00 -21.38 -0.92
N ALA A 275 -25.65 -21.07 0.21
CA ALA A 275 -26.05 -19.74 0.64
C ALA A 275 -24.89 -18.76 0.95
N LEU A 276 -23.72 -18.98 0.35
CA LEU A 276 -22.73 -17.93 0.13
C LEU A 276 -23.43 -16.77 -0.56
N SER A 277 -23.13 -15.55 -0.12
CA SER A 277 -23.38 -14.34 -0.89
C SER A 277 -22.76 -14.56 -2.28
N GLY A 278 -23.53 -15.03 -3.27
CA GLY A 278 -23.03 -15.31 -4.63
C GLY A 278 -22.29 -14.10 -5.23
N ASN A 279 -22.60 -12.92 -4.70
CA ASN A 279 -21.90 -11.67 -4.89
C ASN A 279 -20.39 -11.74 -4.56
N THR A 280 -19.97 -12.29 -3.41
CA THR A 280 -18.55 -12.26 -3.01
C THR A 280 -17.71 -13.16 -3.91
N LEU A 281 -18.17 -14.38 -4.21
CA LEU A 281 -17.50 -15.27 -5.16
C LEU A 281 -17.48 -14.69 -6.58
N SER A 282 -18.60 -14.13 -7.05
CA SER A 282 -18.68 -13.46 -8.34
C SER A 282 -17.72 -12.28 -8.43
N GLN A 283 -17.60 -11.48 -7.37
CA GLN A 283 -16.64 -10.37 -7.29
C GLN A 283 -15.19 -10.87 -7.31
N VAL A 284 -14.87 -11.98 -6.64
CA VAL A 284 -13.52 -12.59 -6.67
C VAL A 284 -13.20 -13.08 -8.08
N LEU A 285 -14.10 -13.85 -8.70
CA LEU A 285 -13.91 -14.37 -10.05
C LEU A 285 -13.77 -13.24 -11.08
N SER A 286 -14.59 -12.20 -10.96
CA SER A 286 -14.53 -11.01 -11.83
C SER A 286 -13.24 -10.23 -11.64
N TYR A 287 -12.79 -10.04 -10.39
CA TYR A 287 -11.50 -9.42 -10.09
C TYR A 287 -10.34 -10.18 -10.73
N VAL A 288 -10.28 -11.50 -10.53
CA VAL A 288 -9.22 -12.34 -11.12
C VAL A 288 -9.30 -12.32 -12.65
N ALA A 289 -10.49 -12.34 -13.24
CA ALA A 289 -10.63 -12.28 -14.69
C ALA A 289 -10.14 -10.96 -15.30
N ASN A 290 -10.40 -9.83 -14.62
CA ASN A 290 -9.94 -8.52 -15.06
C ASN A 290 -8.43 -8.34 -14.87
N GLU A 291 -7.91 -8.68 -13.69
CA GLU A 291 -6.49 -8.51 -13.34
C GLU A 291 -5.57 -9.34 -14.25
N TYR A 292 -6.00 -10.57 -14.60
CA TYR A 292 -5.25 -11.46 -15.48
C TYR A 292 -5.70 -11.41 -16.95
N GLN A 293 -6.48 -10.39 -17.33
CA GLN A 293 -6.92 -10.14 -18.73
C GLN A 293 -7.58 -11.35 -19.41
N LEU A 294 -8.34 -12.16 -18.65
CA LEU A 294 -9.19 -13.20 -19.22
C LEU A 294 -10.38 -12.61 -19.99
N VAL A 295 -10.80 -11.41 -19.60
CA VAL A 295 -11.90 -10.63 -20.17
C VAL A 295 -11.44 -9.18 -20.37
N GLU A 296 -12.14 -8.41 -21.20
CA GLU A 296 -11.82 -6.99 -21.42
C GLU A 296 -12.12 -6.16 -20.17
N SER A 297 -11.19 -5.27 -19.80
CA SER A 297 -11.22 -4.46 -18.56
C SER A 297 -12.18 -3.25 -18.61
N ASP A 298 -13.06 -3.17 -19.61
CA ASP A 298 -13.95 -2.01 -19.81
C ASP A 298 -15.18 -2.05 -18.87
N LEU A 299 -15.63 -0.89 -18.37
CA LEU A 299 -16.72 -0.76 -17.39
C LEU A 299 -18.08 -1.27 -17.90
N GLN A 300 -18.23 -1.42 -19.21
CA GLN A 300 -19.42 -1.97 -19.85
C GLN A 300 -19.20 -3.37 -20.44
N SER A 301 -18.05 -4.00 -20.17
CA SER A 301 -17.80 -5.37 -20.62
C SER A 301 -18.67 -6.33 -19.80
N PRO A 302 -19.20 -7.40 -20.41
CA PRO A 302 -20.00 -8.38 -19.69
C PRO A 302 -19.18 -9.35 -18.83
N GLY A 303 -17.86 -9.14 -18.74
CA GLY A 303 -16.95 -9.93 -17.92
C GLY A 303 -17.08 -11.44 -18.16
N LEU A 304 -17.16 -12.19 -17.05
CA LEU A 304 -17.34 -13.65 -17.06
C LEU A 304 -18.82 -14.09 -17.08
N ASP A 305 -19.78 -13.17 -17.02
CA ASP A 305 -21.20 -13.52 -16.84
C ASP A 305 -21.76 -14.41 -17.96
N PRO A 306 -21.46 -14.16 -19.27
CA PRO A 306 -21.90 -15.05 -20.34
C PRO A 306 -21.34 -16.46 -20.22
N PHE A 307 -20.10 -16.60 -19.72
CA PHE A 307 -19.42 -17.88 -19.53
C PHE A 307 -19.99 -18.64 -18.35
N ILE A 308 -20.14 -17.97 -17.20
CA ILE A 308 -20.74 -18.56 -16.00
C ILE A 308 -22.19 -18.98 -16.26
N GLY A 309 -22.97 -18.15 -16.96
CA GLY A 309 -24.34 -18.47 -17.33
C GLY A 309 -24.45 -19.72 -18.22
N ALA A 310 -23.46 -19.95 -19.09
CA ALA A 310 -23.38 -21.15 -19.91
C ALA A 310 -23.03 -22.42 -19.11
N LEU A 311 -22.17 -22.28 -18.09
CA LEU A 311 -21.80 -23.38 -17.20
C LEU A 311 -22.95 -23.75 -16.25
N LYS A 312 -23.67 -22.78 -15.68
CA LYS A 312 -24.86 -23.03 -14.83
C LYS A 312 -26.00 -23.75 -15.56
N ASN A 313 -26.11 -23.53 -16.87
CA ASN A 313 -27.10 -24.19 -17.72
C ASN A 313 -26.72 -25.63 -18.08
N ALA A 314 -25.48 -26.06 -17.82
CA ALA A 314 -25.03 -27.40 -18.13
C ALA A 314 -25.20 -28.32 -16.92
N ASP A 315 -26.12 -29.27 -17.01
CA ASP A 315 -26.30 -30.29 -15.98
C ASP A 315 -25.02 -31.15 -15.86
N SER A 316 -24.43 -31.21 -14.66
CA SER A 316 -23.28 -32.05 -14.27
C SER A 316 -22.11 -32.06 -15.27
N ILE A 317 -21.17 -31.11 -15.12
CA ILE A 317 -19.99 -30.96 -15.99
C ILE A 317 -18.93 -32.03 -15.69
N ASP A 318 -18.45 -32.72 -16.72
CA ASP A 318 -17.40 -33.74 -16.61
C ASP A 318 -16.03 -33.14 -16.19
N SER A 319 -15.25 -33.88 -15.40
CA SER A 319 -13.94 -33.42 -14.90
C SER A 319 -12.94 -33.13 -16.02
N SER A 320 -13.04 -33.81 -17.16
CA SER A 320 -12.21 -33.53 -18.34
C SER A 320 -12.49 -32.13 -18.91
N ILE A 321 -13.75 -31.68 -18.89
CA ILE A 321 -14.15 -30.33 -19.34
C ILE A 321 -13.60 -29.27 -18.37
N TRP A 322 -13.67 -29.52 -17.06
CA TRP A 322 -13.05 -28.65 -16.06
C TRP A 322 -11.53 -28.53 -16.25
N SER A 323 -10.83 -29.64 -16.50
CA SER A 323 -9.39 -29.60 -16.79
C SER A 323 -9.06 -28.85 -18.08
N PHE A 324 -9.92 -28.94 -19.10
CA PHE A 324 -9.78 -28.18 -20.33
C PHE A 324 -9.95 -26.67 -20.09
N ILE A 325 -11.00 -26.26 -19.36
CA ILE A 325 -11.24 -24.86 -18.99
C ILE A 325 -10.05 -24.32 -18.19
N ASP A 326 -9.55 -25.10 -17.24
CA ASP A 326 -8.39 -24.77 -16.41
C ASP A 326 -7.13 -24.50 -17.25
N ASN A 327 -6.84 -25.37 -18.22
CA ASN A 327 -5.72 -25.18 -19.16
C ASN A 327 -5.90 -23.93 -20.02
N CYS A 328 -7.13 -23.63 -20.46
CA CYS A 328 -7.42 -22.43 -21.27
C CYS A 328 -7.21 -21.15 -20.45
N ALA A 329 -7.71 -21.12 -19.20
CA ALA A 329 -7.54 -19.98 -18.30
C ALA A 329 -6.06 -19.78 -17.91
N GLU A 330 -5.33 -20.85 -17.59
CA GLU A 330 -3.90 -20.78 -17.29
C GLU A 330 -3.10 -20.22 -18.47
N ARG A 331 -3.32 -20.73 -19.69
CA ARG A 331 -2.63 -20.24 -20.90
C ARG A 331 -2.98 -18.78 -21.21
N CYS A 332 -4.26 -18.42 -21.08
CA CYS A 332 -4.71 -17.04 -21.27
C CYS A 332 -4.04 -16.09 -20.28
N SER A 333 -3.95 -16.47 -18.99
CA SER A 333 -3.32 -15.65 -17.96
C SER A 333 -1.80 -15.47 -18.16
N ARG A 334 -1.10 -16.47 -18.72
CA ARG A 334 0.36 -16.41 -18.95
C ARG A 334 0.74 -15.59 -20.17
N THR A 335 -0.07 -15.64 -21.22
CA THR A 335 0.20 -14.94 -22.49
C THR A 335 -1.03 -14.18 -22.98
N PRO A 336 -1.53 -13.18 -22.23
CA PRO A 336 -2.74 -12.46 -22.60
C PRO A 336 -2.55 -11.65 -23.89
N LEU A 337 -1.37 -11.05 -24.07
CA LEU A 337 -0.98 -10.31 -25.29
C LEU A 337 -1.16 -11.14 -26.57
N LYS A 338 -0.75 -12.42 -26.57
CA LYS A 338 -0.93 -13.33 -27.71
C LYS A 338 -2.40 -13.40 -28.12
N TYR A 339 -3.31 -13.51 -27.15
CA TYR A 339 -4.73 -13.66 -27.44
C TYR A 339 -5.36 -12.34 -27.89
N LEU A 340 -4.89 -11.20 -27.38
CA LEU A 340 -5.29 -9.87 -27.87
C LEU A 340 -4.84 -9.64 -29.33
N GLU A 341 -3.60 -10.00 -29.68
CA GLU A 341 -3.09 -9.93 -31.06
C GLU A 341 -3.91 -10.83 -32.01
N MET A 342 -4.21 -12.06 -31.59
CA MET A 342 -5.06 -12.97 -32.37
C MET A 342 -6.48 -12.41 -32.58
N ILE A 343 -7.04 -11.72 -31.58
CA ILE A 343 -8.32 -11.03 -31.69
C ILE A 343 -8.21 -9.89 -32.72
N GLU A 344 -7.16 -9.07 -32.64
CA GLU A 344 -6.91 -7.96 -33.56
C GLU A 344 -6.79 -8.46 -35.01
N GLU A 345 -6.07 -9.55 -35.26
CA GLU A 345 -6.01 -10.18 -36.59
C GLU A 345 -7.38 -10.57 -37.14
N ILE A 346 -8.26 -11.11 -36.29
CA ILE A 346 -9.63 -11.48 -36.68
C ILE A 346 -10.45 -10.22 -36.98
N LEU A 347 -10.31 -9.16 -36.17
CA LEU A 347 -10.99 -7.88 -36.40
C LEU A 347 -10.53 -7.18 -37.69
N ILE A 348 -9.24 -7.27 -38.01
CA ILE A 348 -8.67 -6.81 -39.29
C ILE A 348 -9.28 -7.59 -40.45
N LYS A 349 -9.33 -8.93 -40.37
CA LYS A 349 -9.95 -9.80 -41.39
C LYS A 349 -11.43 -9.48 -41.60
N VAL A 350 -12.12 -9.05 -40.54
CA VAL A 350 -13.55 -8.70 -40.52
C VAL A 350 -13.81 -7.23 -40.91
N LYS A 351 -12.76 -6.43 -41.16
CA LYS A 351 -12.83 -4.98 -41.48
C LYS A 351 -13.47 -4.12 -40.38
N GLU A 352 -13.30 -4.50 -39.12
CA GLU A 352 -13.86 -3.77 -37.97
C GLU A 352 -12.80 -3.20 -37.01
N ALA A 353 -11.51 -3.33 -37.35
CA ALA A 353 -10.38 -2.88 -36.52
C ALA A 353 -10.40 -1.37 -36.15
N ASN A 354 -11.02 -0.51 -36.97
CA ASN A 354 -11.02 0.95 -36.76
C ASN A 354 -12.29 1.49 -36.06
N LYS A 355 -13.21 0.63 -35.60
CA LYS A 355 -14.40 1.09 -34.86
C LYS A 355 -14.07 1.16 -33.37
N ALA A 356 -14.12 2.35 -32.78
CA ALA A 356 -14.04 2.49 -31.32
C ALA A 356 -15.21 1.74 -30.66
N GLY A 357 -14.92 0.92 -29.63
CA GLY A 357 -15.93 0.20 -28.84
C GLY A 357 -16.27 -1.23 -29.29
N VAL A 358 -15.41 -1.91 -30.06
CA VAL A 358 -15.62 -3.33 -30.40
C VAL A 358 -15.33 -4.21 -29.18
N ARG A 359 -16.37 -4.82 -28.63
CA ARG A 359 -16.28 -5.75 -27.49
C ARG A 359 -15.86 -7.16 -27.93
N THR A 360 -14.87 -7.72 -27.26
CA THR A 360 -14.32 -9.07 -27.50
C THR A 360 -14.06 -9.83 -26.19
N CYS A 361 -13.52 -11.05 -26.28
CA CYS A 361 -13.26 -11.89 -25.10
C CYS A 361 -12.02 -12.78 -25.29
N PRO A 362 -10.89 -12.47 -24.62
CA PRO A 362 -9.65 -13.25 -24.66
C PRO A 362 -9.83 -14.72 -24.26
N LEU A 363 -10.61 -15.02 -23.21
CA LEU A 363 -10.88 -16.39 -22.78
C LEU A 363 -11.62 -17.21 -23.85
N LEU A 364 -12.55 -16.60 -24.60
CA LEU A 364 -13.21 -17.29 -25.70
C LEU A 364 -12.22 -17.60 -26.84
N MET A 365 -11.26 -16.71 -27.09
CA MET A 365 -10.22 -16.92 -28.10
C MET A 365 -9.25 -18.05 -27.69
N SER A 366 -8.86 -18.12 -26.41
CA SER A 366 -8.02 -19.20 -25.91
C SER A 366 -8.72 -20.57 -26.00
N ILE A 367 -10.01 -20.62 -25.68
CA ILE A 367 -10.84 -21.82 -25.86
C ILE A 367 -10.86 -22.25 -27.33
N ALA A 368 -11.01 -21.32 -28.28
CA ALA A 368 -11.04 -21.63 -29.70
C ALA A 368 -9.70 -22.18 -30.23
N GLU A 369 -8.58 -21.64 -29.75
CA GLU A 369 -7.23 -22.11 -30.11
C GLU A 369 -6.88 -23.47 -29.46
N GLN A 370 -7.36 -23.74 -28.25
CA GLN A 370 -7.07 -24.97 -27.52
C GLN A 370 -7.98 -26.15 -27.88
N LEU A 371 -9.17 -25.88 -28.43
CA LEU A 371 -10.15 -26.92 -28.76
C LEU A 371 -9.62 -28.03 -29.70
N PRO A 372 -8.83 -27.76 -30.76
CA PRO A 372 -8.28 -28.81 -31.63
C PRO A 372 -7.39 -29.82 -30.89
N PHE A 373 -6.64 -29.36 -29.87
CA PHE A 373 -5.76 -30.22 -29.09
C PHE A 373 -6.56 -31.18 -28.19
N LEU A 374 -7.68 -30.72 -27.63
CA LEU A 374 -8.60 -31.58 -26.88
C LEU A 374 -9.23 -32.64 -27.81
N VAL A 375 -9.63 -32.26 -29.02
CA VAL A 375 -10.23 -33.20 -29.99
C VAL A 375 -9.20 -34.24 -30.45
N SER A 376 -7.92 -33.85 -30.59
CA SER A 376 -6.82 -34.76 -30.94
C SER A 376 -6.57 -35.84 -29.86
N THR A 377 -6.94 -35.58 -28.61
CA THR A 377 -6.85 -36.56 -27.50
C THR A 377 -7.96 -37.61 -27.51
N SER A 378 -8.84 -37.62 -28.52
CA SER A 378 -9.95 -38.58 -28.73
C SER A 378 -10.93 -38.68 -27.55
N PRO A 379 -11.55 -37.58 -27.10
CA PRO A 379 -12.54 -37.60 -26.02
C PRO A 379 -13.81 -38.36 -26.42
N THR A 380 -14.51 -38.93 -25.44
CA THR A 380 -15.76 -39.66 -25.67
C THR A 380 -16.80 -38.75 -26.35
N LYS A 381 -17.59 -39.32 -27.27
CA LYS A 381 -18.64 -38.59 -28.02
C LYS A 381 -19.64 -37.83 -27.12
N GLN A 382 -19.82 -38.28 -25.88
CA GLN A 382 -20.62 -37.62 -24.86
C GLN A 382 -20.00 -36.30 -24.37
N ILE A 383 -18.69 -36.28 -24.09
CA ILE A 383 -17.94 -35.08 -23.68
C ILE A 383 -17.98 -34.03 -24.80
N LEU A 384 -17.77 -34.46 -26.07
CA LEU A 384 -17.88 -33.57 -27.22
C LEU A 384 -19.28 -32.96 -27.36
N LYS A 385 -20.34 -33.75 -27.13
CA LYS A 385 -21.73 -33.28 -27.17
C LYS A 385 -22.02 -32.25 -26.08
N GLN A 386 -21.50 -32.48 -24.86
CA GLN A 386 -21.65 -31.57 -23.73
C GLN A 386 -20.87 -30.26 -23.95
N LEU A 387 -19.61 -30.33 -24.39
CA LEU A 387 -18.79 -29.17 -24.71
C LEU A 387 -19.41 -28.34 -25.85
N THR A 388 -19.95 -29.00 -26.90
CA THR A 388 -20.69 -28.34 -27.99
C THR A 388 -21.94 -27.61 -27.49
N ALA A 389 -22.60 -28.11 -26.44
CA ALA A 389 -23.76 -27.44 -25.83
C ALA A 389 -23.34 -26.21 -25.02
N ILE A 390 -22.30 -26.34 -24.19
CA ILE A 390 -21.74 -25.24 -23.38
C ILE A 390 -21.23 -24.10 -24.29
N LEU A 391 -20.44 -24.42 -25.31
CA LEU A 391 -19.89 -23.41 -26.23
C LEU A 391 -20.98 -22.68 -27.02
N ARG A 392 -22.05 -23.39 -27.41
CA ARG A 392 -23.19 -22.76 -28.10
C ARG A 392 -23.92 -21.78 -27.19
N ASP A 393 -24.16 -22.17 -25.93
CA ASP A 393 -24.81 -21.28 -24.97
C ASP A 393 -23.93 -20.09 -24.62
N TYR A 394 -22.61 -20.31 -24.51
CA TYR A 394 -21.64 -19.25 -24.29
C TYR A 394 -21.63 -18.23 -25.45
N LEU A 395 -21.58 -18.69 -26.70
CA LEU A 395 -21.65 -17.79 -27.87
C LEU A 395 -22.96 -17.01 -27.93
N ARG A 396 -24.08 -17.64 -27.59
CA ARG A 396 -25.41 -16.99 -27.57
C ARG A 396 -25.47 -15.91 -26.50
N ARG A 397 -25.07 -16.22 -25.27
CA ARG A 397 -25.04 -15.26 -24.16
C ARG A 397 -24.07 -14.12 -24.41
N SER A 398 -22.92 -14.39 -25.03
CA SER A 398 -21.96 -13.36 -25.41
C SER A 398 -22.53 -12.41 -26.47
N LEU A 399 -23.34 -12.92 -27.41
CA LEU A 399 -24.05 -12.08 -28.38
C LEU A 399 -25.10 -11.19 -27.70
N ASP A 400 -25.89 -11.75 -26.77
CA ASP A 400 -26.90 -11.00 -26.00
C ASP A 400 -26.24 -9.93 -25.10
N ALA A 401 -25.01 -10.17 -24.66
CA ALA A 401 -24.20 -9.26 -23.86
C ALA A 401 -23.46 -8.17 -24.66
N GLY A 402 -23.68 -8.12 -25.99
CA GLY A 402 -23.15 -7.07 -26.86
C GLY A 402 -21.74 -7.32 -27.41
N VAL A 403 -21.18 -8.54 -27.29
CA VAL A 403 -19.92 -8.90 -27.96
C VAL A 403 -20.12 -8.88 -29.48
N ASN A 404 -19.11 -8.41 -30.22
CA ASN A 404 -19.22 -8.18 -31.65
C ASN A 404 -19.69 -9.44 -32.41
N ARG A 405 -20.79 -9.29 -33.17
CA ARG A 405 -21.41 -10.41 -33.91
C ARG A 405 -20.48 -11.03 -34.94
N ASN A 406 -19.73 -10.21 -35.67
CA ASN A 406 -18.86 -10.70 -36.74
C ASN A 406 -17.65 -11.46 -36.17
N PHE A 407 -17.09 -10.96 -35.07
CA PHE A 407 -16.09 -11.67 -34.27
C PHE A 407 -16.61 -13.03 -33.77
N LEU A 408 -17.79 -13.06 -33.16
CA LEU A 408 -18.42 -14.31 -32.71
C LEU A 408 -18.72 -15.29 -33.86
N THR A 409 -19.10 -14.80 -35.05
CA THR A 409 -19.30 -15.68 -36.22
C THR A 409 -17.99 -16.29 -36.69
N SER A 410 -16.89 -15.54 -36.71
CA SER A 410 -15.56 -16.07 -37.05
C SER A 410 -15.09 -17.12 -36.06
N ILE A 411 -15.27 -16.87 -34.75
CA ILE A 411 -14.96 -17.85 -33.69
C ILE A 411 -15.85 -19.08 -33.82
N SER A 412 -17.16 -18.92 -34.08
CA SER A 412 -18.06 -20.06 -34.28
C SER A 412 -17.62 -20.95 -35.45
N GLY A 413 -17.03 -20.35 -36.50
CA GLY A 413 -16.41 -21.06 -37.60
C GLY A 413 -15.19 -21.87 -37.18
N LEU A 414 -14.27 -21.24 -36.43
CA LEU A 414 -13.08 -21.92 -35.88
C LEU A 414 -13.45 -23.10 -34.98
N LEU A 415 -14.40 -22.90 -34.07
CA LEU A 415 -14.92 -23.94 -33.17
C LEU A 415 -15.57 -25.10 -33.95
N ALA A 416 -16.38 -24.79 -34.97
CA ALA A 416 -17.03 -25.79 -35.81
C ALA A 416 -16.01 -26.61 -36.63
N THR A 417 -14.93 -25.97 -37.12
CA THR A 417 -13.85 -26.68 -37.80
C THR A 417 -13.04 -27.58 -36.87
N ALA A 418 -12.80 -27.13 -35.64
CA ALA A 418 -12.02 -27.87 -34.64
C ALA A 418 -12.71 -29.17 -34.18
N ILE A 419 -14.05 -29.20 -34.10
CA ILE A 419 -14.82 -30.37 -33.65
C ILE A 419 -14.85 -31.50 -34.69
N GLY A 420 -14.66 -31.20 -35.98
CA GLY A 420 -14.59 -32.19 -37.07
C GLY A 420 -15.90 -32.95 -37.40
N ASP A 421 -16.86 -33.05 -36.48
CA ASP A 421 -18.18 -33.65 -36.71
C ASP A 421 -19.16 -32.63 -37.33
N LYS A 422 -19.54 -32.87 -38.60
CA LYS A 422 -20.47 -32.02 -39.36
C LYS A 422 -21.82 -31.79 -38.66
N LYS A 423 -22.32 -32.76 -37.85
CA LYS A 423 -23.61 -32.64 -37.13
C LYS A 423 -23.50 -31.84 -35.82
N LEU A 424 -22.32 -31.80 -35.20
CA LEU A 424 -22.10 -31.01 -33.97
C LEU A 424 -21.61 -29.60 -34.30
N GLY A 425 -20.74 -29.43 -35.30
CA GLY A 425 -20.28 -28.12 -35.75
C GLY A 425 -21.40 -27.21 -36.29
N SER A 426 -22.40 -27.80 -36.96
CA SER A 426 -23.61 -27.07 -37.42
C SER A 426 -24.47 -26.53 -36.28
N LYS A 427 -24.36 -27.07 -35.05
CA LYS A 427 -25.10 -26.59 -33.88
C LYS A 427 -24.46 -25.36 -33.21
N ILE A 428 -23.20 -25.06 -33.50
CA ILE A 428 -22.45 -23.93 -32.92
C ILE A 428 -22.58 -22.66 -33.78
N SER A 429 -23.00 -22.79 -35.05
CA SER A 429 -23.09 -21.66 -35.98
C SER A 429 -24.19 -20.65 -35.58
N LEU A 430 -23.79 -19.39 -35.41
CA LEU A 430 -24.70 -18.26 -35.26
C LEU A 430 -25.25 -17.89 -36.65
N SER A 431 -26.53 -18.21 -36.91
CA SER A 431 -27.17 -17.95 -38.22
C SER A 431 -27.12 -16.46 -38.64
N LYS A 432 -26.88 -16.18 -39.93
CA LYS A 432 -27.03 -14.85 -40.53
C LYS A 432 -28.52 -14.50 -40.62
N ARG A 433 -29.01 -13.64 -39.72
CA ARG A 433 -30.33 -13.02 -39.90
C ARG A 433 -30.16 -11.80 -40.80
N THR A 434 -30.35 -11.98 -42.11
CA THR A 434 -30.64 -10.89 -43.05
C THR A 434 -32.11 -10.53 -42.88
N SER A 435 -32.41 -9.31 -42.46
CA SER A 435 -33.77 -8.76 -42.52
C SER A 435 -33.79 -7.55 -43.44
N ASN A 436 -34.14 -7.80 -44.70
CA ASN A 436 -34.84 -6.84 -45.54
C ASN A 436 -36.33 -7.13 -45.40
N VAL A 437 -37.12 -6.19 -44.88
CA VAL A 437 -38.50 -5.90 -45.34
C VAL A 437 -38.77 -4.42 -45.05
N ASN A 438 -39.04 -3.67 -46.12
CA ASN A 438 -39.61 -2.32 -46.14
C ASN A 438 -41.11 -2.34 -45.83
N GLY A 439 -41.68 -1.22 -45.38
CA GLY A 439 -43.09 -0.89 -45.64
C GLY A 439 -43.89 -0.35 -44.45
N ASP A 440 -43.62 0.90 -44.11
CA ASP A 440 -44.53 2.03 -43.86
C ASP A 440 -45.91 1.89 -43.17
N THR A 441 -46.13 2.88 -42.28
CA THR A 441 -47.34 3.69 -42.06
C THR A 441 -48.14 3.46 -40.75
N GLU A 442 -47.81 4.32 -39.76
CA GLU A 442 -48.69 5.24 -38.97
C GLU A 442 -49.86 4.66 -38.13
N MET A 443 -50.29 5.20 -36.98
CA MET A 443 -49.99 6.40 -36.17
C MET A 443 -50.77 6.30 -34.83
N ALA A 444 -50.44 7.21 -33.90
CA ALA A 444 -51.23 7.70 -32.74
C ALA A 444 -51.21 6.85 -31.45
N ASP A 445 -51.08 7.41 -30.24
CA ASP A 445 -50.80 8.78 -29.78
C ASP A 445 -50.53 8.69 -28.26
N SER A 446 -49.60 9.49 -27.75
CA SER A 446 -49.80 10.33 -26.54
C SER A 446 -48.53 11.15 -26.27
N ASP A 447 -48.78 12.42 -26.00
CA ASP A 447 -47.91 13.58 -26.24
C ASP A 447 -46.54 13.63 -25.54
N PRO A 448 -45.58 14.39 -26.13
CA PRO A 448 -44.35 14.81 -25.50
C PRO A 448 -44.49 16.19 -24.84
N GLU A 449 -43.98 16.33 -23.62
CA GLU A 449 -43.75 17.61 -22.94
C GLU A 449 -42.38 17.58 -22.23
N PRO A 450 -41.74 18.73 -21.98
CA PRO A 450 -40.81 19.35 -22.90
C PRO A 450 -39.34 19.12 -22.53
N THR A 451 -38.52 19.25 -23.56
CA THR A 451 -37.09 19.53 -23.53
C THR A 451 -36.72 20.59 -22.47
N LEU A 452 -36.03 20.17 -21.42
CA LEU A 452 -35.04 21.03 -20.78
C LEU A 452 -33.71 20.82 -21.48
N GLN A 453 -33.36 21.86 -22.23
CA GLN A 453 -32.04 22.18 -22.73
C GLN A 453 -31.00 21.90 -21.64
N SER A 454 -30.22 20.84 -21.78
CA SER A 454 -28.87 20.83 -21.23
C SER A 454 -28.09 21.84 -22.06
N ALA A 455 -28.14 23.09 -21.59
CA ALA A 455 -27.19 24.10 -21.99
C ALA A 455 -25.80 23.47 -21.83
N THR A 456 -25.17 23.18 -22.96
CA THR A 456 -23.73 23.34 -23.13
C THR A 456 -23.43 24.81 -22.83
N GLN A 457 -23.44 25.15 -21.55
CA GLN A 457 -22.58 26.22 -21.08
C GLN A 457 -21.18 25.70 -21.31
N ALA A 458 -20.54 26.29 -22.32
CA ALA A 458 -19.12 26.51 -22.30
C ALA A 458 -18.78 27.27 -21.01
N THR A 459 -18.66 26.55 -19.89
CA THR A 459 -17.71 26.92 -18.87
C THR A 459 -16.38 26.40 -19.40
N GLY A 460 -15.61 27.30 -20.00
CA GLY A 460 -14.17 27.14 -19.99
C GLY A 460 -13.77 27.08 -18.52
N GLU A 461 -13.71 25.87 -17.97
CA GLU A 461 -12.97 25.63 -16.74
C GLU A 461 -11.52 25.84 -17.12
N ALA A 462 -11.04 27.04 -16.83
CA ALA A 462 -9.61 27.29 -16.75
C ALA A 462 -9.02 26.15 -15.91
N ILE A 463 -8.07 25.43 -16.51
CA ILE A 463 -7.22 24.43 -15.88
C ILE A 463 -6.91 24.92 -14.46
N ALA A 464 -7.47 24.28 -13.44
CA ALA A 464 -7.30 24.73 -12.05
C ALA A 464 -5.83 24.60 -11.69
N GLU A 465 -5.13 25.74 -11.73
CA GLU A 465 -3.71 25.86 -11.46
C GLU A 465 -3.44 25.52 -9.99
N LEU A 466 -2.49 24.62 -9.72
CA LEU A 466 -2.02 24.38 -8.35
C LEU A 466 -1.53 25.69 -7.75
N SER A 467 -2.10 26.08 -6.62
CA SER A 467 -1.70 27.30 -5.94
C SER A 467 -0.28 27.19 -5.36
N PRO A 468 0.45 28.31 -5.17
CA PRO A 468 1.80 28.29 -4.58
C PRO A 468 1.83 27.66 -3.18
N GLN A 469 0.74 27.78 -2.42
CA GLN A 469 0.58 27.20 -1.08
C GLN A 469 0.40 25.67 -1.13
N GLU A 470 -0.39 25.14 -2.08
CA GLU A 470 -0.53 23.70 -2.27
C GLU A 470 0.76 23.02 -2.76
N LEU A 471 1.58 23.74 -3.54
CA LEU A 471 2.90 23.27 -3.96
C LEU A 471 3.86 23.20 -2.76
N GLU A 472 3.85 24.23 -1.92
CA GLU A 472 4.60 24.26 -0.66
C GLU A 472 4.17 23.12 0.26
N ASP A 473 2.87 22.92 0.44
CA ASP A 473 2.33 21.84 1.25
C ASP A 473 2.79 20.44 0.80
N LYS A 474 3.02 20.24 -0.50
CA LYS A 474 3.43 18.94 -1.07
C LYS A 474 4.94 18.71 -1.07
N LEU A 475 5.73 19.76 -1.27
CA LEU A 475 7.17 19.66 -1.54
C LEU A 475 8.07 20.25 -0.45
N ALA A 476 7.55 21.08 0.46
CA ALA A 476 8.36 21.61 1.56
C ALA A 476 8.71 20.52 2.56
N VAL A 477 9.99 20.47 2.94
CA VAL A 477 10.51 19.59 3.99
C VAL A 477 11.04 20.46 5.14
N PRO A 478 10.59 20.26 6.38
CA PRO A 478 11.10 21.02 7.53
C PRO A 478 12.63 20.92 7.66
N MET A 479 13.28 22.03 8.04
CA MET A 479 14.71 22.04 8.33
C MET A 479 14.99 21.33 9.67
N LEU A 480 15.99 20.44 9.73
CA LEU A 480 16.46 19.90 11.01
C LEU A 480 17.10 21.03 11.82
N THR A 481 16.48 21.39 12.93
CA THR A 481 16.94 22.43 13.87
C THR A 481 17.10 21.86 15.27
N SER A 482 18.06 22.37 16.03
CA SER A 482 18.29 21.99 17.42
C SER A 482 17.92 23.15 18.34
N LYS A 483 17.36 22.84 19.52
CA LYS A 483 17.08 23.83 20.56
C LYS A 483 18.35 24.08 21.36
N GLU A 484 18.68 25.33 21.66
CA GLU A 484 19.89 25.73 22.41
C GLU A 484 20.06 25.00 23.76
N ASN A 485 18.96 24.59 24.38
CA ASN A 485 18.95 23.77 25.61
C ASN A 485 19.59 22.37 25.44
N ALA A 486 19.94 21.94 24.23
CA ALA A 486 20.62 20.68 23.97
C ALA A 486 22.06 20.63 24.53
N LEU A 487 22.72 21.78 24.74
CA LEU A 487 24.09 21.85 25.28
C LEU A 487 24.23 21.21 26.67
N LEU A 488 23.18 21.28 27.50
CA LEU A 488 23.22 20.88 28.91
C LEU A 488 22.56 19.51 29.19
N ARG A 489 21.60 19.09 28.35
CA ARG A 489 20.72 17.94 28.63
C ARG A 489 21.39 16.57 28.51
N TRP A 490 22.49 16.47 27.76
CA TRP A 490 23.13 15.18 27.45
C TRP A 490 24.03 14.65 28.59
N SER A 491 24.58 15.52 29.44
CA SER A 491 25.61 15.14 30.42
C SER A 491 25.14 14.08 31.43
N SER A 492 23.86 14.17 31.85
CA SER A 492 23.24 13.30 32.85
C SER A 492 22.66 11.98 32.30
N LYS A 493 22.58 11.81 30.97
CA LYS A 493 21.93 10.65 30.35
C LYS A 493 22.89 9.48 30.11
N PRO A 494 22.43 8.22 30.15
CA PRO A 494 23.26 7.06 29.83
C PRO A 494 23.65 7.04 28.33
N PRO A 495 24.78 6.43 27.95
CA PRO A 495 25.32 6.43 26.59
C PRO A 495 24.34 5.94 25.51
N GLU A 496 23.50 4.95 25.84
CA GLU A 496 22.48 4.39 24.95
C GLU A 496 21.43 5.45 24.58
N GLU A 497 20.94 6.20 25.57
CA GLU A 497 19.99 7.29 25.35
C GLU A 497 20.59 8.42 24.49
N LEU A 498 21.90 8.67 24.58
CA LEU A 498 22.56 9.75 23.83
C LEU A 498 22.41 9.56 22.32
N VAL A 499 22.49 8.31 21.88
CA VAL A 499 22.42 7.93 20.48
C VAL A 499 20.96 7.69 20.11
N GLU A 500 20.26 6.81 20.82
CA GLU A 500 18.88 6.39 20.50
C GLU A 500 17.85 7.53 20.58
N GLU A 501 17.90 8.36 21.64
CA GLU A 501 16.94 9.47 21.81
C GLU A 501 17.31 10.74 21.02
N GLY A 502 18.39 10.72 20.24
CA GLY A 502 18.76 11.82 19.34
C GLY A 502 19.45 13.02 20.02
N HIS A 503 19.99 12.86 21.23
CA HIS A 503 20.76 13.93 21.90
C HIS A 503 22.08 14.21 21.17
N ALA A 504 22.74 13.18 20.64
CA ALA A 504 23.95 13.32 19.83
C ALA A 504 23.70 14.13 18.55
N ALA A 505 22.64 13.79 17.81
CA ALA A 505 22.21 14.53 16.62
C ALA A 505 21.89 15.99 16.95
N SER A 506 21.23 16.24 18.09
CA SER A 506 20.92 17.59 18.56
C SER A 506 22.17 18.43 18.85
N LEU A 507 23.23 17.84 19.40
CA LEU A 507 24.51 18.53 19.61
C LEU A 507 25.25 18.79 18.29
N ILE A 508 25.26 17.81 17.39
CA ILE A 508 25.90 17.95 16.06
C ILE A 508 25.27 19.10 15.28
N LEU A 509 23.94 19.22 15.30
CA LEU A 509 23.22 20.33 14.65
C LEU A 509 23.66 21.72 15.16
N LEU A 510 24.06 21.85 16.43
CA LEU A 510 24.53 23.13 16.99
C LEU A 510 25.87 23.59 16.40
N LEU A 511 26.64 22.70 15.74
CA LEU A 511 27.85 23.08 15.00
C LEU A 511 27.53 23.97 13.78
N SER A 512 26.28 23.97 13.30
CA SER A 512 25.81 24.86 12.23
C SER A 512 25.26 26.20 12.74
N SER A 513 25.33 26.47 14.05
CA SER A 513 24.84 27.74 14.64
C SER A 513 25.62 28.95 14.13
N GLU A 514 24.95 30.10 13.96
CA GLU A 514 25.59 31.37 13.61
C GLU A 514 26.54 31.87 14.72
N HIS A 515 26.29 31.51 15.98
CA HIS A 515 27.05 31.98 17.13
C HIS A 515 28.32 31.13 17.39
N ALA A 516 29.48 31.77 17.35
CA ALA A 516 30.77 31.11 17.52
C ALA A 516 30.95 30.46 18.92
N SER A 517 30.36 31.06 19.97
CA SER A 517 30.38 30.49 21.33
C SER A 517 29.65 29.14 21.38
N ILE A 518 28.45 29.06 20.81
CA ILE A 518 27.63 27.85 20.74
C ILE A 518 28.36 26.76 19.96
N ARG A 519 28.98 27.09 18.82
CA ARG A 519 29.71 26.10 18.02
C ARG A 519 30.92 25.53 18.76
N LYS A 520 31.73 26.38 19.42
CA LYS A 520 32.91 25.93 20.18
C LYS A 520 32.52 25.06 21.39
N GLU A 521 31.43 25.43 22.07
CA GLU A 521 30.89 24.64 23.17
C GLU A 521 30.30 23.31 22.69
N ALA A 522 29.54 23.33 21.59
CA ALA A 522 29.01 22.13 20.95
C ALA A 522 30.13 21.16 20.53
N LEU A 523 31.22 21.66 19.91
CA LEU A 523 32.37 20.84 19.56
C LEU A 523 33.02 20.19 20.79
N THR A 524 33.19 20.97 21.86
CA THR A 524 33.72 20.46 23.13
C THR A 524 32.82 19.38 23.72
N ASN A 525 31.50 19.56 23.64
CA ASN A 525 30.53 18.59 24.12
C ASN A 525 30.46 17.33 23.24
N VAL A 526 30.62 17.45 21.92
CA VAL A 526 30.75 16.31 21.00
C VAL A 526 31.97 15.46 21.37
N LEU A 527 33.13 16.09 21.64
CA LEU A 527 34.34 15.37 22.08
C LEU A 527 34.14 14.64 23.42
N LYS A 528 33.51 15.29 24.40
CA LYS A 528 33.21 14.67 25.69
C LYS A 528 32.19 13.53 25.56
N MET A 529 31.19 13.70 24.68
CA MET A 529 30.20 12.67 24.38
C MET A 529 30.85 11.45 23.71
N ALA A 530 31.75 11.69 22.75
CA ALA A 530 32.51 10.62 22.10
C ALA A 530 33.30 9.81 23.12
N ALA A 531 34.02 10.47 24.05
CA ALA A 531 34.73 9.78 25.12
C ALA A 531 33.80 8.92 26.00
N LYS A 532 32.65 9.49 26.40
CA LYS A 532 31.64 8.79 27.22
C LYS A 532 31.03 7.58 26.50
N ILE A 533 30.81 7.66 25.18
CA ILE A 533 30.30 6.55 24.37
C ILE A 533 31.36 5.46 24.24
N LYS A 534 32.64 5.82 24.05
CA LYS A 534 33.74 4.86 23.94
C LYS A 534 33.93 4.01 25.21
N GLU A 535 33.76 4.61 26.37
CA GLU A 535 33.88 3.92 27.67
C GLU A 535 32.65 3.08 28.03
N SER A 536 31.60 3.10 27.21
CA SER A 536 30.34 2.42 27.46
C SER A 536 30.29 0.99 26.93
N THR A 537 29.30 0.22 27.39
CA THR A 537 28.97 -1.13 26.90
C THR A 537 27.97 -1.11 25.73
N TYR A 538 27.73 0.04 25.11
CA TYR A 538 26.85 0.16 23.96
C TYR A 538 27.39 -0.66 22.77
N GLU A 539 26.53 -1.42 22.09
CA GLU A 539 26.93 -2.39 21.06
C GLU A 539 27.72 -1.73 19.91
N GLU A 540 27.31 -0.52 19.50
CA GLU A 540 27.92 0.23 18.39
C GLU A 540 28.81 1.39 18.88
N ASN A 541 29.44 1.21 20.04
CA ASN A 541 30.25 2.23 20.69
C ASN A 541 31.45 2.68 19.84
N GLU A 542 32.15 1.76 19.17
CA GLU A 542 33.35 2.04 18.38
C GLU A 542 33.02 2.87 17.14
N GLN A 543 31.99 2.48 16.38
CA GLN A 543 31.56 3.14 15.15
C GLN A 543 30.98 4.52 15.44
N THR A 544 30.17 4.63 16.51
CA THR A 544 29.61 5.91 16.93
C THR A 544 30.71 6.85 17.44
N TRP A 545 31.66 6.33 18.22
CA TRP A 545 32.83 7.09 18.64
C TRP A 545 33.65 7.58 17.44
N LEU A 546 33.92 6.71 16.47
CA LEU A 546 34.68 7.04 15.26
C LEU A 546 34.01 8.18 14.47
N LEU A 547 32.70 8.07 14.23
CA LEU A 547 31.91 9.10 13.55
C LEU A 547 32.01 10.47 14.25
N LEU A 548 31.84 10.50 15.59
CA LEU A 548 31.89 11.74 16.36
C LEU A 548 33.29 12.34 16.38
N MET A 549 34.33 11.51 16.43
CA MET A 549 35.72 11.96 16.40
C MET A 549 36.12 12.51 15.04
N GLU A 550 35.81 11.82 13.94
CA GLU A 550 36.08 12.33 12.59
C GLU A 550 35.34 13.64 12.31
N LEU A 551 34.07 13.73 12.71
CA LEU A 551 33.32 14.98 12.64
C LEU A 551 34.03 16.09 13.44
N ALA A 552 34.46 15.79 14.66
CA ALA A 552 35.13 16.77 15.52
C ALA A 552 36.46 17.24 14.92
N GLU A 553 37.30 16.32 14.43
CA GLU A 553 38.56 16.65 13.75
C GLU A 553 38.30 17.51 12.50
N SER A 554 37.31 17.14 11.69
CA SER A 554 36.93 17.88 10.48
C SER A 554 36.39 19.28 10.79
N ALA A 555 35.80 19.47 11.97
CA ALA A 555 35.16 20.72 12.34
C ALA A 555 36.07 21.70 13.08
N LYS A 556 37.21 21.25 13.63
CA LYS A 556 38.11 22.08 14.47
C LYS A 556 38.51 23.39 13.81
N ASP A 557 39.01 23.32 12.58
CA ASP A 557 39.53 24.49 11.86
C ASP A 557 38.38 25.34 11.29
N LEU A 558 37.32 24.69 10.79
CA LEU A 558 36.19 25.35 10.14
C LEU A 558 35.29 26.14 11.11
N ILE A 559 35.12 25.67 12.34
CA ILE A 559 34.25 26.32 13.34
C ILE A 559 34.76 27.70 13.75
N ALA A 560 36.08 27.91 13.69
CA ALA A 560 36.70 29.20 13.98
C ALA A 560 36.38 30.25 12.92
N GLU A 561 36.29 29.85 11.65
CA GLU A 561 36.05 30.74 10.51
C GLU A 561 34.55 31.00 10.28
N GLY A 562 33.68 30.02 10.55
CA GLY A 562 32.26 30.13 10.26
C GLY A 562 31.41 28.96 10.79
N PRO A 563 30.11 28.91 10.43
CA PRO A 563 29.28 27.74 10.68
C PRO A 563 29.78 26.54 9.87
N LEU A 564 29.71 25.34 10.45
CA LEU A 564 30.12 24.12 9.77
C LEU A 564 29.22 23.86 8.55
N PRO A 565 29.76 23.45 7.38
CA PRO A 565 28.96 23.16 6.20
C PRO A 565 27.80 22.20 6.49
N SER A 566 26.61 22.57 6.00
CA SER A 566 25.36 21.82 6.23
C SER A 566 25.48 20.35 5.83
N ILE A 567 26.22 20.08 4.75
CA ILE A 567 26.45 18.74 4.21
C ILE A 567 27.11 17.81 5.24
N LEU A 568 28.09 18.28 6.01
CA LEU A 568 28.81 17.48 7.00
C LEU A 568 27.97 17.26 8.26
N VAL A 569 27.28 18.30 8.71
CA VAL A 569 26.39 18.26 9.88
C VAL A 569 25.25 17.28 9.66
N VAL A 570 24.56 17.39 8.51
CA VAL A 570 23.43 16.52 8.16
C VAL A 570 23.91 15.10 7.90
N PHE A 571 25.08 14.92 7.26
CA PHE A 571 25.65 13.60 7.05
C PHE A 571 25.91 12.90 8.38
N ALA A 572 26.55 13.57 9.33
CA ALA A 572 26.80 12.98 10.65
C ALA A 572 25.51 12.59 11.38
N CYS A 573 24.46 13.43 11.32
CA CYS A 573 23.17 13.08 11.92
C CYS A 573 22.53 11.85 11.26
N ARG A 574 22.51 11.80 9.92
CA ARG A 574 21.95 10.67 9.17
C ARG A 574 22.80 9.40 9.31
N ALA A 575 24.12 9.53 9.42
CA ALA A 575 25.04 8.43 9.65
C ALA A 575 24.86 7.84 11.05
N LEU A 576 24.61 8.66 12.08
CA LEU A 576 24.24 8.17 13.41
C LEU A 576 23.00 7.26 13.33
N ASP A 577 21.96 7.66 12.60
CA ASP A 577 20.75 6.84 12.46
C ASP A 577 21.01 5.52 11.71
N VAL A 578 21.96 5.51 10.77
CA VAL A 578 22.39 4.28 10.09
C VAL A 578 23.18 3.37 11.05
N LEU A 579 24.10 3.93 11.83
CA LEU A 579 24.96 3.15 12.74
C LEU A 579 24.18 2.53 13.90
N LYS A 580 23.08 3.15 14.35
CA LYS A 580 22.15 2.55 15.34
C LYS A 580 21.54 1.23 14.88
N THR A 581 21.48 0.99 13.57
CA THR A 581 20.83 -0.19 13.00
C THR A 581 21.82 -0.96 12.13
N PRO A 582 22.48 -2.01 12.66
CA PRO A 582 23.44 -2.82 11.89
C PRO A 582 22.87 -3.47 10.63
N LEU A 583 21.55 -3.68 10.60
CA LEU A 583 20.82 -4.23 9.45
C LEU A 583 20.45 -3.18 8.37
N HIS A 584 20.84 -1.92 8.55
CA HIS A 584 20.55 -0.87 7.59
C HIS A 584 21.33 -1.09 6.29
N CYS A 585 20.69 -0.90 5.12
CA CYS A 585 21.31 -1.17 3.81
C CYS A 585 22.60 -0.39 3.56
N LEU A 586 22.72 0.82 4.14
CA LEU A 586 23.92 1.66 4.05
C LEU A 586 24.96 1.44 5.17
N TYR A 587 24.74 0.51 6.11
CA TYR A 587 25.64 0.31 7.25
C TYR A 587 27.08 0.02 6.82
N GLU A 588 27.27 -0.85 5.83
CA GLU A 588 28.59 -1.15 5.27
C GLU A 588 29.23 0.07 4.61
N LYS A 589 28.47 0.80 3.77
CA LYS A 589 28.98 1.98 3.06
C LYS A 589 29.38 3.11 4.00
N VAL A 590 28.63 3.32 5.08
CA VAL A 590 28.98 4.30 6.12
C VAL A 590 30.27 3.89 6.83
N ASN A 591 30.42 2.61 7.21
CA ASN A 591 31.64 2.14 7.85
C ASN A 591 32.87 2.20 6.93
N LEU A 592 32.71 1.89 5.64
CA LEU A 592 33.75 2.08 4.63
C LEU A 592 34.15 3.55 4.47
N PHE A 593 33.17 4.46 4.56
CA PHE A 593 33.45 5.90 4.52
C PHE A 593 34.24 6.36 5.75
N LEU A 594 33.87 5.95 6.96
CA LEU A 594 34.58 6.32 8.19
C LEU A 594 36.01 5.77 8.18
N THR A 595 36.19 4.53 7.72
CA THR A 595 37.54 3.93 7.63
C THR A 595 38.41 4.49 6.49
N SER A 596 37.89 5.39 5.65
CA SER A 596 38.62 5.94 4.49
C SER A 596 39.64 7.03 4.83
N GLY A 597 39.47 7.73 5.95
CA GLY A 597 40.40 8.77 6.36
C GLY A 597 39.93 9.56 7.60
N PRO A 598 40.86 10.24 8.30
CA PRO A 598 40.58 10.86 9.59
C PRO A 598 39.82 12.20 9.51
N THR A 599 39.67 12.78 8.31
CA THR A 599 39.01 14.08 8.11
C THR A 599 38.13 14.09 6.87
N TRP A 600 36.99 14.77 6.98
CA TRP A 600 36.02 14.96 5.91
C TRP A 600 36.27 16.27 5.20
N GLN A 601 36.43 16.20 3.88
CA GLN A 601 36.64 17.38 3.05
C GLN A 601 35.32 18.12 2.88
N PRO A 602 35.24 19.44 3.18
CA PRO A 602 34.02 20.22 3.08
C PRO A 602 33.52 20.32 1.64
N ASP A 603 34.43 20.23 0.67
CA ASP A 603 34.13 20.27 -0.76
C ASP A 603 33.57 18.94 -1.30
N ASN A 604 33.52 17.86 -0.53
CA ASN A 604 33.05 16.56 -1.01
C ASN A 604 31.67 16.21 -0.45
N ILE A 605 30.84 15.55 -1.26
CA ILE A 605 29.53 15.04 -0.81
C ILE A 605 29.70 13.59 -0.36
N PRO A 606 29.51 13.28 0.93
CA PRO A 606 29.62 11.90 1.44
C PRO A 606 28.67 10.94 0.71
N LEU A 607 29.15 9.72 0.45
CA LEU A 607 28.42 8.60 -0.17
C LEU A 607 27.79 8.83 -1.55
N LEU A 608 27.87 10.04 -2.13
CA LEU A 608 27.23 10.34 -3.42
C LEU A 608 27.73 9.42 -4.55
N LYS A 609 29.05 9.21 -4.63
CA LYS A 609 29.65 8.32 -5.64
C LYS A 609 29.35 6.85 -5.32
N ALA A 610 29.42 6.46 -4.05
CA ALA A 610 29.17 5.08 -3.62
C ALA A 610 27.73 4.63 -3.88
N ILE A 611 26.74 5.52 -3.72
CA ILE A 611 25.33 5.19 -3.96
C ILE A 611 25.01 5.24 -5.47
N LEU A 612 25.47 6.27 -6.18
CA LEU A 612 25.09 6.46 -7.60
C LEU A 612 25.93 5.66 -8.60
N LYS A 613 27.17 5.31 -8.29
CA LYS A 613 28.10 4.66 -9.24
C LYS A 613 28.44 3.23 -8.88
N GLU A 614 28.70 2.94 -7.60
CA GLU A 614 29.14 1.61 -7.17
C GLU A 614 27.97 0.62 -7.05
N GLY A 615 26.74 1.12 -6.94
CA GLY A 615 25.52 0.30 -6.86
C GLY A 615 25.30 -0.29 -5.46
N PRO A 616 24.16 -0.94 -5.22
CA PRO A 616 23.82 -1.43 -3.89
C PRO A 616 24.67 -2.63 -3.49
N THR A 617 25.06 -2.71 -2.22
CA THR A 617 25.79 -3.90 -1.72
C THR A 617 24.85 -5.07 -1.44
N VAL A 618 23.58 -4.78 -1.15
CA VAL A 618 22.52 -5.77 -0.90
C VAL A 618 21.53 -5.80 -2.06
N ASP A 619 21.24 -6.97 -2.61
CA ASP A 619 20.29 -7.13 -3.71
C ASP A 619 18.90 -6.56 -3.35
N GLY A 620 18.31 -5.80 -4.29
CA GLY A 620 17.00 -5.17 -4.10
C GLY A 620 17.01 -3.88 -3.26
N SER A 621 18.15 -3.45 -2.70
CA SER A 621 18.22 -2.24 -1.87
C SER A 621 18.43 -0.94 -2.67
N TYR A 622 18.61 -0.99 -3.99
CA TYR A 622 18.88 0.18 -4.85
C TYR A 622 17.97 1.38 -4.56
N TYR A 623 16.65 1.19 -4.63
CA TYR A 623 15.69 2.29 -4.41
C TYR A 623 15.68 2.80 -2.97
N THR A 624 16.04 1.96 -2.00
CA THR A 624 16.15 2.37 -0.58
C THR A 624 17.37 3.24 -0.34
N GLU A 625 18.52 2.90 -0.95
CA GLU A 625 19.73 3.73 -0.90
C GLU A 625 19.53 5.07 -1.60
N ILE A 626 18.86 5.07 -2.76
CA ILE A 626 18.51 6.30 -3.49
C ILE A 626 17.55 7.17 -2.67
N SER A 627 16.55 6.58 -2.00
CA SER A 627 15.64 7.31 -1.11
C SER A 627 16.40 8.00 0.04
N TRP A 628 17.35 7.28 0.66
CA TRP A 628 18.19 7.86 1.71
C TRP A 628 19.05 9.02 1.19
N LEU A 629 19.67 8.84 0.02
CA LEU A 629 20.49 9.87 -0.61
C LEU A 629 19.67 11.12 -0.94
N LEU A 630 18.47 10.96 -1.53
CA LEU A 630 17.59 12.08 -1.85
C LEU A 630 17.15 12.83 -0.59
N GLY A 631 16.79 12.12 0.49
CA GLY A 631 16.49 12.73 1.79
C GLY A 631 17.68 13.50 2.36
N PHE A 632 18.88 12.94 2.29
CA PHE A 632 20.12 13.59 2.70
C PHE A 632 20.41 14.88 1.90
N LEU A 633 20.21 14.85 0.57
CA LEU A 633 20.40 16.01 -0.30
C LEU A 633 19.39 17.13 -0.01
N VAL A 634 18.12 16.80 0.29
CA VAL A 634 17.12 17.82 0.67
C VAL A 634 17.48 18.50 1.99
N ASP A 635 17.92 17.74 3.00
CA ASP A 635 18.22 18.27 4.33
C ASP A 635 19.50 19.10 4.39
N SER A 636 20.46 18.79 3.51
CA SER A 636 21.75 19.47 3.40
C SER A 636 21.68 20.78 2.63
N LEU A 637 20.67 21.00 1.78
CA LEU A 637 20.48 22.28 1.09
C LEU A 637 19.90 23.33 2.04
N ARG A 638 20.77 24.19 2.60
CA ARG A 638 20.38 25.27 3.52
C ARG A 638 20.90 26.64 3.12
N THR A 639 22.09 26.69 2.53
CA THR A 639 22.82 27.92 2.25
C THR A 639 23.19 28.03 0.76
N PRO A 640 23.52 29.24 0.25
CA PRO A 640 24.02 29.40 -1.10
C PRO A 640 25.32 28.62 -1.39
N GLN A 641 26.15 28.40 -0.37
CA GLN A 641 27.36 27.57 -0.47
C GLN A 641 27.01 26.10 -0.78
N ASP A 642 25.93 25.57 -0.19
CA ASP A 642 25.46 24.21 -0.47
C ASP A 642 25.02 24.07 -1.94
N VAL A 643 24.37 25.10 -2.50
CA VAL A 643 24.01 25.15 -3.93
C VAL A 643 25.24 25.19 -4.82
N ALA A 644 26.27 25.96 -4.46
CA ALA A 644 27.53 26.04 -5.20
C ALA A 644 28.25 24.68 -5.22
N LEU A 645 28.22 23.96 -4.10
CA LEU A 645 28.78 22.61 -3.96
C LEU A 645 28.01 21.59 -4.80
N PHE A 646 26.67 21.67 -4.82
CA PHE A 646 25.84 20.87 -5.73
C PHE A 646 26.14 21.15 -7.20
N HIS A 647 26.42 22.40 -7.53
CA HIS A 647 26.83 22.80 -8.88
C HIS A 647 28.20 22.21 -9.25
N GLN A 648 29.21 22.35 -8.38
CA GLN A 648 30.56 21.80 -8.60
C GLN A 648 30.54 20.29 -8.83
N HIS A 649 29.72 19.56 -8.06
CA HIS A 649 29.58 18.12 -8.17
C HIS A 649 28.58 17.64 -9.19
N LYS A 650 27.94 18.54 -9.96
CA LYS A 650 26.92 18.20 -10.97
C LYS A 650 25.80 17.34 -10.39
N VAL A 651 25.35 17.64 -9.17
CA VAL A 651 24.33 16.84 -8.46
C VAL A 651 23.03 16.84 -9.25
N TYR A 652 22.57 18.00 -9.74
CA TYR A 652 21.32 18.12 -10.50
C TYR A 652 21.33 17.30 -11.79
N GLU A 653 22.46 17.25 -12.54
CA GLU A 653 22.56 16.41 -13.75
C GLU A 653 22.31 14.94 -13.41
N ARG A 654 22.89 14.47 -12.30
CA ARG A 654 22.73 13.09 -11.85
C ARG A 654 21.30 12.82 -11.38
N LEU A 655 20.70 13.76 -10.65
CA LEU A 655 19.31 13.65 -10.20
C LEU A 655 18.33 13.59 -11.38
N PHE A 656 18.52 14.43 -12.39
CA PHE A 656 17.69 14.43 -13.60
C PHE A 656 17.85 13.15 -14.40
N ALA A 657 19.08 12.61 -14.48
CA ALA A 657 19.33 11.32 -15.12
C ALA A 657 18.66 10.14 -14.38
N LEU A 658 18.56 10.18 -13.04
CA LEU A 658 17.89 9.12 -12.26
C LEU A 658 16.41 8.97 -12.61
N VAL A 659 15.71 10.08 -12.87
CA VAL A 659 14.27 10.09 -13.15
C VAL A 659 13.93 9.58 -14.56
N VAL A 660 14.91 9.54 -15.47
CA VAL A 660 14.75 8.93 -16.80
C VAL A 660 14.47 7.42 -16.71
N ASN A 661 14.76 6.79 -15.56
CA ASN A 661 14.41 5.39 -15.32
C ASN A 661 12.88 5.19 -15.27
N PRO A 662 12.27 4.44 -16.22
CA PRO A 662 10.83 4.22 -16.27
C PRO A 662 10.29 3.52 -15.02
N TYR A 663 11.12 2.72 -14.34
CA TYR A 663 10.75 1.94 -13.16
C TYR A 663 10.87 2.70 -11.84
N MET A 664 11.34 3.97 -11.85
CA MET A 664 11.41 4.78 -10.65
C MET A 664 9.99 5.19 -10.22
N GLY A 665 9.56 4.76 -9.02
CA GLY A 665 8.24 5.09 -8.48
C GLY A 665 8.02 6.58 -8.16
N ILE A 666 6.76 7.00 -8.16
CA ILE A 666 6.28 8.38 -7.94
C ILE A 666 6.86 9.05 -6.67
N ASN A 667 7.05 8.29 -5.59
CA ASN A 667 7.60 8.81 -4.34
C ASN A 667 9.04 9.32 -4.50
N LEU A 668 9.88 8.60 -5.24
CA LEU A 668 11.27 8.99 -5.48
C LEU A 668 11.35 10.16 -6.46
N ARG A 669 10.50 10.17 -7.50
CA ARG A 669 10.36 11.31 -8.42
C ARG A 669 9.94 12.57 -7.66
N THR A 670 8.98 12.44 -6.74
CA THR A 670 8.56 13.51 -5.84
C THR A 670 9.71 13.98 -4.94
N GLN A 671 10.57 13.09 -4.44
CA GLN A 671 11.74 13.51 -3.67
C GLN A 671 12.77 14.29 -4.49
N VAL A 672 12.96 13.96 -5.77
CA VAL A 672 13.79 14.79 -6.67
C VAL A 672 13.18 16.19 -6.83
N LEU A 673 11.84 16.28 -6.94
CA LEU A 673 11.14 17.56 -6.94
C LEU A 673 11.28 18.32 -5.60
N ARG A 674 11.34 17.63 -4.46
CA ARG A 674 11.63 18.26 -3.16
C ARG A 674 13.03 18.86 -3.09
N VAL A 675 14.04 18.21 -3.68
CA VAL A 675 15.39 18.78 -3.80
C VAL A 675 15.33 20.07 -4.61
N LEU A 676 14.67 20.05 -5.77
CA LEU A 676 14.51 21.24 -6.60
C LEU A 676 13.76 22.36 -5.89
N TYR A 677 12.65 22.03 -5.22
CA TYR A 677 11.85 22.97 -4.45
C TYR A 677 12.70 23.63 -3.36
N ARG A 678 13.49 22.86 -2.61
CA ARG A 678 14.40 23.38 -1.59
C ARG A 678 15.43 24.33 -2.19
N THR A 679 15.98 24.02 -3.37
CA THR A 679 16.89 24.93 -4.08
C THR A 679 16.22 26.25 -4.45
N THR A 680 14.93 26.26 -4.80
CA THR A 680 14.21 27.51 -5.11
C THR A 680 14.06 28.44 -3.91
N CYS A 681 14.13 27.91 -2.69
CA CYS A 681 14.06 28.70 -1.46
C CYS A 681 15.40 29.38 -1.10
N ILE A 682 16.49 29.06 -1.82
CA ILE A 682 17.83 29.60 -1.58
C ILE A 682 18.14 30.67 -2.64
N ALA A 683 18.66 31.82 -2.20
CA ALA A 683 19.01 32.92 -3.09
C ALA A 683 20.00 32.48 -4.18
N GLY A 684 19.66 32.74 -5.45
CA GLY A 684 20.47 32.34 -6.62
C GLY A 684 20.38 30.86 -6.99
N GLY A 685 19.61 30.06 -6.26
CA GLY A 685 19.40 28.64 -6.54
C GLY A 685 18.67 28.41 -7.87
N SER A 686 17.54 29.10 -8.07
CA SER A 686 16.75 29.00 -9.30
C SER A 686 17.56 29.42 -10.54
N ASP A 687 18.33 30.50 -10.47
CA ASP A 687 19.19 30.95 -11.58
C ASP A 687 20.21 29.88 -11.99
N THR A 688 20.84 29.24 -11.01
CA THR A 688 21.85 28.21 -11.23
C THR A 688 21.24 26.99 -11.91
N VAL A 689 20.11 26.52 -11.40
CA VAL A 689 19.45 25.29 -11.89
C VAL A 689 18.82 25.50 -13.27
N ILE A 690 18.33 26.71 -13.57
CA ILE A 690 17.83 27.09 -14.90
C ILE A 690 18.99 27.22 -15.90
N ALA A 691 19.99 28.06 -15.62
CA ALA A 691 20.99 28.45 -16.60
C ALA A 691 22.12 27.41 -16.81
N ARG A 692 22.44 26.61 -15.78
CA ARG A 692 23.54 25.63 -15.85
C ARG A 692 23.08 24.19 -16.02
N PHE A 693 21.91 23.84 -15.50
CA PHE A 693 21.42 22.45 -15.48
C PHE A 693 20.18 22.20 -16.32
N GLY A 694 19.62 23.23 -16.97
CA GLY A 694 18.51 23.06 -17.92
C GLY A 694 17.22 22.54 -17.29
N ALA A 695 16.96 22.87 -16.02
CA ALA A 695 15.85 22.29 -15.27
C ALA A 695 14.46 22.58 -15.87
N VAL A 696 14.25 23.75 -16.48
CA VAL A 696 12.97 24.05 -17.15
C VAL A 696 12.75 23.10 -18.32
N SER A 697 13.76 22.92 -19.17
CA SER A 697 13.67 21.98 -20.30
C SER A 697 13.44 20.55 -19.83
N TRP A 698 14.09 20.16 -18.73
CA TRP A 698 13.89 18.84 -18.12
C TRP A 698 12.46 18.68 -17.57
N LEU A 699 11.93 19.67 -16.84
CA LEU A 699 10.55 19.63 -16.30
C LEU A 699 9.51 19.58 -17.42
N VAL A 700 9.70 20.34 -18.51
CA VAL A 700 8.82 20.29 -19.69
C VAL A 700 8.87 18.92 -20.36
N ALA A 701 10.06 18.32 -20.48
CA ALA A 701 10.20 16.98 -21.03
C ALA A 701 9.52 15.93 -20.15
N GLN A 702 9.65 16.02 -18.81
CA GLN A 702 8.96 15.12 -17.89
C GLN A 702 7.44 15.30 -17.95
N LYS A 703 6.95 16.54 -18.00
CA LYS A 703 5.53 16.87 -18.16
C LYS A 703 4.94 16.17 -19.40
N ALA A 704 5.65 16.18 -20.53
CA ALA A 704 5.18 15.57 -21.77
C ALA A 704 5.19 14.02 -21.78
N MET A 705 5.88 13.38 -20.84
CA MET A 705 6.02 11.92 -20.77
C MET A 705 5.05 11.26 -19.79
N VAL A 706 4.29 12.05 -19.03
CA VAL A 706 3.49 11.58 -17.89
C VAL A 706 2.02 11.54 -18.27
N GLU A 707 1.35 10.43 -17.95
CA GLU A 707 -0.09 10.22 -18.19
C GLU A 707 -0.96 10.62 -16.97
N ASP A 708 -0.34 10.85 -15.80
CA ASP A 708 -1.04 11.25 -14.57
C ASP A 708 -1.19 12.78 -14.47
N ASP A 709 -2.44 13.25 -14.53
CA ASP A 709 -2.87 14.63 -14.34
C ASP A 709 -2.23 15.31 -13.11
N MET A 710 -2.00 14.57 -12.02
CA MET A 710 -1.47 15.13 -10.78
C MET A 710 0.03 15.40 -10.83
N GLU A 711 0.80 14.49 -11.43
CA GLU A 711 2.24 14.71 -11.69
C GLU A 711 2.43 15.83 -12.72
N GLU A 712 1.61 15.87 -13.78
CA GLU A 712 1.66 16.93 -14.80
C GLU A 712 1.48 18.31 -14.17
N ARG A 713 0.48 18.46 -13.28
CA ARG A 713 0.24 19.70 -12.53
C ARG A 713 1.42 20.06 -11.61
N LEU A 714 2.05 19.08 -10.95
CA LEU A 714 3.22 19.30 -10.10
C LEU A 714 4.42 19.82 -10.91
N TYR A 715 4.67 19.25 -12.08
CA TYR A 715 5.73 19.73 -12.98
C TYR A 715 5.45 21.16 -13.46
N GLN A 716 4.20 21.46 -13.85
CA GLN A 716 3.79 22.81 -14.25
C GLN A 716 3.96 23.83 -13.12
N ALA A 717 3.55 23.48 -11.89
CA ALA A 717 3.68 24.33 -10.72
C ALA A 717 5.16 24.60 -10.37
N MET A 718 6.03 23.58 -10.51
CA MET A 718 7.47 23.74 -10.32
C MET A 718 8.14 24.62 -11.38
N ILE A 719 7.71 24.53 -12.65
CA ILE A 719 8.18 25.42 -13.72
C ILE A 719 7.87 26.88 -13.39
N ARG A 720 6.65 27.17 -12.92
CA ARG A 720 6.23 28.51 -12.51
C ARG A 720 7.02 29.02 -11.32
N ARG A 721 7.19 28.20 -10.28
CA ARG A 721 7.97 28.58 -9.09
C ARG A 721 9.42 28.91 -9.43
N LEU A 722 10.05 28.15 -10.33
CA LEU A 722 11.40 28.44 -10.81
C LEU A 722 11.47 29.80 -11.51
N TRP A 723 10.45 30.16 -12.29
CA TRP A 723 10.37 31.45 -12.96
C TRP A 723 10.15 32.62 -11.99
N GLU A 724 9.29 32.43 -10.99
CA GLU A 724 8.98 33.45 -9.98
C GLU A 724 10.17 33.76 -9.08
N THR A 725 10.99 32.76 -8.78
CA THR A 725 12.12 32.89 -7.85
C THR A 725 13.46 33.18 -8.55
N CYS A 726 13.51 33.21 -9.88
CA CYS A 726 14.72 33.56 -10.65
C CYS A 726 14.83 35.06 -10.95
N ASP A 727 16.04 35.54 -11.28
CA ASP A 727 16.22 36.86 -11.87
C ASP A 727 15.71 36.86 -13.31
N GLN A 728 14.43 37.21 -13.46
CA GLN A 728 13.73 37.20 -14.74
C GLN A 728 14.43 38.04 -15.81
N LYS A 729 15.06 39.17 -15.46
CA LYS A 729 15.75 40.03 -16.44
C LYS A 729 16.95 39.30 -17.02
N ARG A 730 17.76 38.69 -16.16
CA ARG A 730 18.95 37.93 -16.53
C ARG A 730 18.60 36.66 -17.31
N VAL A 731 17.59 35.92 -16.85
CA VAL A 731 17.15 34.67 -17.51
C VAL A 731 16.49 34.95 -18.87
N ARG A 732 15.72 36.04 -19.03
CA ARG A 732 15.16 36.46 -20.32
C ARG A 732 16.25 36.81 -21.33
N GLN A 733 17.26 37.55 -20.90
CA GLN A 733 18.40 37.90 -21.77
C GLN A 733 19.20 36.66 -22.19
N TRP A 734 19.45 35.74 -21.25
CA TRP A 734 20.17 34.50 -21.52
C TRP A 734 19.40 33.54 -22.45
N SER A 735 18.10 33.35 -22.21
CA SER A 735 17.25 32.42 -22.97
C SER A 735 16.67 33.00 -24.26
N LYS A 736 16.93 34.29 -24.56
CA LYS A 736 16.28 35.04 -25.66
C LYS A 736 14.74 34.92 -25.66
N GLY A 737 14.15 34.85 -24.46
CA GLY A 737 12.70 34.70 -24.26
C GLY A 737 12.13 33.30 -24.52
N ALA A 738 12.96 32.26 -24.75
CA ALA A 738 12.47 30.90 -24.97
C ALA A 738 11.78 30.30 -23.74
N ILE A 739 12.30 30.56 -22.54
CA ILE A 739 11.75 30.05 -21.27
C ILE A 739 10.38 30.67 -20.98
N GLU A 740 10.20 31.96 -21.27
CA GLU A 740 8.92 32.65 -21.07
C GLU A 740 7.80 32.07 -21.93
N ARG A 741 8.13 31.62 -23.16
CA ARG A 741 7.16 30.92 -24.04
C ARG A 741 6.80 29.53 -23.53
N LEU A 742 7.74 28.80 -22.92
CA LEU A 742 7.51 27.46 -22.37
C LEU A 742 6.65 27.46 -21.10
N ILE A 743 6.48 28.62 -20.45
CA ILE A 743 5.65 28.78 -19.25
C ILE A 743 4.20 29.14 -19.61
N GLN A 744 4.00 29.79 -20.77
CA GLN A 744 2.69 30.25 -21.25
C GLN A 744 1.95 29.21 -22.11
N GLY A 745 2.64 28.17 -22.58
CA GLY A 745 2.05 26.97 -23.21
C GLY A 745 1.82 25.87 -22.19
#